data_AF-A0A5C4J626-F1
#
_entry.id   AF-A0A5C4J626-F1
#
_cell.length_a   1.000
_cell.length_b   1.000
_cell.length_c   1.000
_cell.angle_alpha   90.00
_cell.angle_beta   90.00
_cell.angle_gamma   90.00
#
_symmetry.space_group_name_H-M   'P 1'
#
loop_
_entity.id
_entity.type
_entity.pdbx_description
1 polymer ?
#
loop_
_entity_poly.entity_id
_entity_poly.type
_entity_poly.pdbx_seq_one_letter_code
_entity_poly.pdbx_strand_id
1 'polypeptide(L)'
;MPAVAKTLFRLGARLGSTAQNALEVARFGGFDTDEDASPREVVTEQRVYRLRHYFPDDGDGPVMLLVPPLMITAEVYDISSRVSAVRVLRDSGVDPWVVDFGAPEREPGGLERTITDHVLAVSDAVDRVRKATGRDVHLAGYSQGGMFVYQAAAYRRSEGIESVVTFGSPTDTSVALPFGLPGWLASEGVGRVPDWVLGGFAVPGWVTRLGFQLLSPVKSVRSRVDFILQLHDRERLAPRERQRRFLEREGWVSWPGPALAEFVRQFVQHNRMLTGGFVIGDRLVTLADITCPVLTFVGEVDEIAPPPMVRGIRRAAPRAQVYEASLRAGHFGLVVGSLAIARTWPAVAEWAKWRAGEGGLPDIVAPVAGDEEAAPADLPGYGLQLAMGVGGSAVRSAFRTASRAIHGTRQLGGEAAQNLPRLARLERIQSDTRMSMGLLLDEQARRMPGDVFFLYKGRPYTHDAAKSRIDAVVRGLIHIGVRRGDAVGVLMGTRPTALALVAALSRLGAVAVLLRPDGDLAAEVRLGQVSRVVVDPEHAARVAGLDGVETYLLGGAGRGERGSLMDMETIDPELVDVPGWFRANPGRAGDLAFVVFRGEGELLRAHRITNRRWALSAFGTASSAALSPSDTVYSITPLQHPSALLMSLGGAVAGGARLALASAYDPETFWDEARRYGVTVASYTWMLLRDLVEAPPNPAERHHAVRLFIGSGMPRGLWRRVEDRFAPARVLEFYAATEGESVLVNLSGKKPGSLGRPLPGSAEVRLARYVLENGRLDEGPDGFAIECEPGEIGMLLARVRLSAVGTAGRCVRGVFAPEDAWTITGDLFHRDGAGDFWLAGREAELIRTAEGIVPPGPIRDALGDLPYVGTVAVYGIPVGETELAAAAVSLRDVAELKPLDLSEALLRVEPGLRPAIVRVVDEVPVTAGGRLRTAPLREEGVPSAGQGVAYYRDKAGAYRPLTDAARRRLLKAPAAREAR
;
A
#
# COMPACT_ATOMS: atom_id res chain seq x y z
N MET A 1 -0.25 -69.25 47.25
CA MET A 1 -1.02 -68.92 46.03
C MET A 1 -0.07 -68.84 44.84
N PRO A 2 -0.33 -69.54 43.72
CA PRO A 2 0.60 -69.59 42.59
C PRO A 2 0.56 -68.30 41.75
N ALA A 3 1.68 -67.97 41.09
CA ALA A 3 1.83 -66.77 40.25
C ALA A 3 0.73 -66.63 39.17
N VAL A 4 0.17 -67.74 38.69
CA VAL A 4 -0.94 -67.78 37.72
C VAL A 4 -2.24 -67.19 38.31
N ALA A 5 -2.51 -67.43 39.60
CA ALA A 5 -3.67 -66.87 40.28
C ALA A 5 -3.54 -65.34 40.46
N LYS A 6 -2.33 -64.83 40.75
CA LYS A 6 -2.06 -63.38 40.79
C LYS A 6 -2.24 -62.72 39.43
N THR A 7 -1.84 -63.39 38.35
CA THR A 7 -2.00 -62.88 36.98
C THR A 7 -3.47 -62.87 36.53
N LEU A 8 -4.22 -63.95 36.81
CA LEU A 8 -5.66 -64.03 36.54
C LEU A 8 -6.46 -63.04 37.39
N PHE A 9 -6.09 -62.83 38.66
CA PHE A 9 -6.73 -61.83 39.53
C PHE A 9 -6.44 -60.40 39.08
N ARG A 10 -5.21 -60.10 38.62
CA ARG A 10 -4.86 -58.81 38.00
C ARG A 10 -5.59 -58.58 36.68
N LEU A 11 -5.79 -59.62 35.87
CA LEU A 11 -6.57 -59.54 34.62
C LEU A 11 -8.06 -59.32 34.90
N GLY A 12 -8.63 -60.03 35.87
CA GLY A 12 -10.02 -59.86 36.31
C GLY A 12 -10.28 -58.48 36.92
N ALA A 13 -9.36 -57.99 37.77
CA ALA A 13 -9.44 -56.64 38.33
C ALA A 13 -9.30 -55.54 37.26
N ARG A 14 -8.42 -55.73 36.25
CA ARG A 14 -8.29 -54.80 35.11
C ARG A 14 -9.52 -54.80 34.21
N LEU A 15 -10.14 -55.94 33.96
CA LEU A 15 -11.37 -56.02 33.17
C LEU A 15 -12.55 -55.37 33.91
N GLY A 16 -12.65 -55.59 35.22
CA GLY A 16 -13.63 -54.94 36.08
C GLY A 16 -13.47 -53.41 36.14
N SER A 17 -12.23 -52.91 36.36
CA SER A 17 -11.96 -51.48 36.36
C SER A 17 -12.19 -50.83 35.00
N THR A 18 -11.84 -51.50 33.91
CA THR A 18 -12.12 -51.05 32.53
C THR A 18 -13.62 -50.92 32.28
N ALA A 19 -14.43 -51.90 32.68
CA ALA A 19 -15.88 -51.88 32.47
C ALA A 19 -16.57 -50.79 33.30
N GLN A 20 -16.15 -50.60 34.56
CA GLN A 20 -16.68 -49.58 35.45
C GLN A 20 -16.30 -48.16 34.97
N ASN A 21 -15.04 -47.95 34.61
CA ASN A 21 -14.56 -46.68 34.06
C ASN A 21 -15.19 -46.38 32.68
N ALA A 22 -15.42 -47.40 31.84
CA ALA A 22 -16.12 -47.24 30.57
C ALA A 22 -17.59 -46.85 30.77
N LEU A 23 -18.26 -47.43 31.77
CA LEU A 23 -19.65 -47.09 32.12
C LEU A 23 -19.75 -45.66 32.66
N GLU A 24 -18.80 -45.22 33.49
CA GLU A 24 -18.70 -43.86 34.03
C GLU A 24 -18.46 -42.83 32.92
N VAL A 25 -17.49 -43.09 32.01
CA VAL A 25 -17.24 -42.25 30.84
C VAL A 25 -18.45 -42.20 29.89
N ALA A 26 -19.16 -43.32 29.70
CA ALA A 26 -20.36 -43.37 28.87
C ALA A 26 -21.56 -42.62 29.48
N ARG A 27 -21.67 -42.60 30.81
CA ARG A 27 -22.81 -42.03 31.54
C ARG A 27 -22.61 -40.54 31.89
N PHE A 28 -21.37 -40.13 32.17
CA PHE A 28 -21.02 -38.78 32.64
C PHE A 28 -20.09 -38.03 31.68
N GLY A 29 -19.69 -38.62 30.56
CA GLY A 29 -18.81 -37.99 29.58
C GLY A 29 -17.34 -37.89 30.01
N GLY A 30 -16.94 -38.52 31.11
CA GLY A 30 -15.55 -38.63 31.60
C GLY A 30 -15.44 -38.96 33.09
N PHE A 31 -14.26 -38.81 33.70
CA PHE A 31 -14.03 -38.98 35.17
C PHE A 31 -14.28 -37.69 35.96
N ASP A 32 -14.75 -37.82 37.21
CA ASP A 32 -14.73 -36.73 38.20
C ASP A 32 -13.35 -36.69 38.88
N THR A 33 -12.71 -35.51 38.94
CA THR A 33 -11.28 -35.40 39.29
C THR A 33 -10.97 -34.63 40.58
N ASP A 34 -11.98 -34.12 41.32
CA ASP A 34 -11.81 -33.37 42.59
C ASP A 34 -10.76 -32.23 42.54
N GLU A 35 -10.41 -31.73 41.35
CA GLU A 35 -9.44 -30.64 41.18
C GLU A 35 -10.17 -29.30 41.12
N ASP A 36 -10.02 -28.46 42.15
CA ASP A 36 -10.57 -27.10 42.16
C ASP A 36 -9.86 -26.19 41.15
N ALA A 37 -10.62 -25.24 40.57
CA ALA A 37 -10.05 -24.17 39.75
C ALA A 37 -9.15 -23.26 40.60
N SER A 38 -8.19 -22.57 39.99
CA SER A 38 -7.34 -21.65 40.75
C SER A 38 -8.20 -20.51 41.34
N PRO A 39 -7.94 -20.07 42.59
CA PRO A 39 -8.64 -18.95 43.22
C PRO A 39 -8.64 -17.71 42.32
N ARG A 40 -9.82 -17.16 42.05
CA ARG A 40 -10.01 -16.01 41.18
C ARG A 40 -11.18 -15.14 41.60
N GLU A 41 -11.03 -13.85 41.38
CA GLU A 41 -12.09 -12.84 41.49
C GLU A 41 -12.41 -12.29 40.09
N VAL A 42 -13.69 -11.98 39.83
CA VAL A 42 -14.09 -11.20 38.66
C VAL A 42 -14.16 -9.73 39.07
N VAL A 43 -13.11 -8.97 38.75
CA VAL A 43 -12.97 -7.56 39.15
C VAL A 43 -13.93 -6.64 38.39
N THR A 44 -14.23 -6.97 37.14
CA THR A 44 -15.28 -6.28 36.38
C THR A 44 -15.91 -7.20 35.36
N GLU A 45 -17.17 -6.92 35.05
CA GLU A 45 -17.88 -7.48 33.91
C GLU A 45 -18.26 -6.36 32.94
N GLN A 46 -17.93 -6.53 31.67
CA GLN A 46 -18.22 -5.62 30.57
C GLN A 46 -18.99 -6.37 29.48
N ARG A 47 -19.60 -5.64 28.53
CA ARG A 47 -20.38 -6.22 27.42
C ARG A 47 -19.65 -7.33 26.66
N VAL A 48 -18.34 -7.17 26.47
CA VAL A 48 -17.51 -8.04 25.62
C VAL A 48 -16.67 -9.02 26.43
N TYR A 49 -16.35 -8.71 27.69
CA TYR A 49 -15.41 -9.50 28.48
C TYR A 49 -15.64 -9.38 29.99
N ARG A 50 -15.16 -10.37 30.74
CA ARG A 50 -14.96 -10.35 32.20
C ARG A 50 -13.47 -10.25 32.48
N LEU A 51 -13.09 -9.42 33.44
CA LEU A 51 -11.70 -9.31 33.89
C LEU A 51 -11.50 -10.15 35.15
N ARG A 52 -10.67 -11.18 35.06
CA ARG A 52 -10.38 -12.10 36.16
C ARG A 52 -9.03 -11.77 36.77
N HIS A 53 -8.98 -11.59 38.09
CA HIS A 53 -7.74 -11.49 38.87
C HIS A 53 -7.54 -12.81 39.62
N TYR A 54 -6.42 -13.48 39.36
CA TYR A 54 -6.10 -14.75 40.02
C TYR A 54 -5.22 -14.47 41.24
N PHE A 55 -5.52 -15.13 42.36
CA PHE A 55 -4.81 -14.97 43.64
C PHE A 55 -4.77 -13.50 44.17
N PRO A 56 -5.93 -12.85 44.37
CA PRO A 56 -6.01 -11.41 44.66
C PRO A 56 -5.37 -10.97 46.00
N ASP A 57 -5.27 -11.87 46.98
CA ASP A 57 -4.83 -11.54 48.34
C ASP A 57 -3.31 -11.26 48.47
N ASP A 58 -2.55 -11.35 47.36
CA ASP A 58 -1.21 -11.88 47.46
C ASP A 58 -0.18 -11.26 46.46
N GLY A 59 -0.57 -10.29 45.63
CA GLY A 59 0.24 -9.79 44.49
C GLY A 59 0.93 -8.42 44.65
N ASP A 60 2.28 -8.39 44.62
CA ASP A 60 3.09 -7.14 44.50
C ASP A 60 4.18 -7.24 43.39
N GLY A 61 4.09 -8.28 42.55
CA GLY A 61 5.04 -8.54 41.45
C GLY A 61 4.71 -7.82 40.14
N PRO A 62 5.45 -8.08 39.05
CA PRO A 62 5.09 -7.62 37.71
C PRO A 62 3.69 -8.13 37.32
N VAL A 63 2.91 -7.31 36.61
CA VAL A 63 1.51 -7.64 36.27
C VAL A 63 1.43 -8.24 34.87
N MET A 64 0.84 -9.43 34.76
CA MET A 64 0.67 -10.17 33.50
C MET A 64 -0.81 -10.24 33.11
N LEU A 65 -1.18 -9.65 31.97
CA LEU A 65 -2.53 -9.71 31.42
C LEU A 65 -2.60 -10.72 30.26
N LEU A 66 -3.28 -11.84 30.47
CA LEU A 66 -3.43 -12.95 29.53
C LEU A 66 -4.70 -12.80 28.68
N VAL A 67 -4.56 -12.95 27.36
CA VAL A 67 -5.64 -12.79 26.37
C VAL A 67 -5.82 -14.08 25.55
N PRO A 68 -6.96 -14.78 25.68
CA PRO A 68 -7.23 -16.01 24.96
C PRO A 68 -7.64 -15.74 23.49
N PRO A 69 -7.56 -16.76 22.61
CA PRO A 69 -8.13 -16.68 21.27
C PRO A 69 -9.67 -16.77 21.29
N LEU A 70 -10.37 -16.28 20.25
CA LEU A 70 -11.85 -16.31 20.21
C LEU A 70 -12.46 -17.70 20.19
N MET A 71 -11.71 -18.69 19.69
CA MET A 71 -12.22 -20.05 19.50
C MET A 71 -12.10 -20.91 20.75
N ILE A 72 -11.40 -20.44 21.79
CA ILE A 72 -11.10 -21.21 22.99
C ILE A 72 -11.46 -20.39 24.23
N THR A 73 -12.03 -21.05 25.23
CA THR A 73 -12.34 -20.39 26.52
C THR A 73 -11.06 -19.92 27.25
N ALA A 74 -11.21 -18.92 28.13
CA ALA A 74 -10.13 -18.42 28.99
C ALA A 74 -9.49 -19.48 29.89
N GLU A 75 -10.18 -20.61 30.12
CA GLU A 75 -9.66 -21.74 30.90
C GLU A 75 -8.43 -22.40 30.26
N VAL A 76 -8.05 -22.05 29.02
CA VAL A 76 -6.76 -22.47 28.42
C VAL A 76 -5.55 -22.12 29.29
N TYR A 77 -5.66 -21.09 30.12
CA TYR A 77 -4.62 -20.68 31.07
C TYR A 77 -4.72 -21.34 32.46
N ASP A 78 -5.80 -22.06 32.75
CA ASP A 78 -6.07 -22.69 34.05
C ASP A 78 -6.86 -23.99 33.88
N ILE A 79 -6.36 -24.89 33.02
CA ILE A 79 -7.08 -26.13 32.67
C ILE A 79 -7.18 -27.08 33.88
N SER A 80 -6.11 -27.18 34.67
CA SER A 80 -6.08 -27.95 35.92
C SER A 80 -5.03 -27.43 36.88
N SER A 81 -5.14 -27.79 38.17
CA SER A 81 -4.18 -27.37 39.20
C SER A 81 -2.73 -27.78 38.89
N ARG A 82 -2.53 -28.84 38.09
CA ARG A 82 -1.21 -29.32 37.63
C ARG A 82 -0.75 -28.73 36.29
N VAL A 83 -1.66 -28.13 35.52
CA VAL A 83 -1.40 -27.54 34.20
C VAL A 83 -2.06 -26.15 34.16
N SER A 84 -1.59 -25.27 35.06
CA SER A 84 -2.12 -23.91 35.23
C SER A 84 -1.01 -22.89 35.00
N ALA A 85 -1.17 -22.07 33.96
CA ALA A 85 -0.26 -20.98 33.65
C ALA A 85 -0.29 -19.92 34.75
N VAL A 86 -1.49 -19.56 35.21
CA VAL A 86 -1.70 -18.55 36.26
C VAL A 86 -1.06 -18.98 37.58
N ARG A 87 -1.08 -20.28 37.92
CA ARG A 87 -0.37 -20.80 39.09
C ARG A 87 1.15 -20.72 38.94
N VAL A 88 1.71 -21.11 37.79
CA VAL A 88 3.16 -21.01 37.57
C VAL A 88 3.65 -19.56 37.64
N LEU A 89 2.89 -18.63 37.05
CA LEU A 89 3.18 -17.20 37.13
C LEU A 89 3.15 -16.72 38.58
N ARG A 90 2.10 -17.09 39.34
CA ARG A 90 1.95 -16.77 40.76
C ARG A 90 3.12 -17.31 41.60
N ASP A 91 3.42 -18.59 41.48
CA ASP A 91 4.50 -19.26 42.23
C ASP A 91 5.87 -18.66 41.87
N SER A 92 5.98 -18.09 40.67
CA SER A 92 7.15 -17.35 40.21
C SER A 92 7.12 -15.87 40.57
N GLY A 93 6.17 -15.38 41.36
CA GLY A 93 6.08 -14.00 41.82
C GLY A 93 5.59 -12.98 40.78
N VAL A 94 4.80 -13.41 39.80
CA VAL A 94 4.13 -12.55 38.80
C VAL A 94 2.62 -12.55 39.07
N ASP A 95 1.99 -11.38 38.99
CA ASP A 95 0.58 -11.18 39.28
C ASP A 95 -0.29 -11.46 38.04
N PRO A 96 -1.07 -12.57 37.97
CA PRO A 96 -1.76 -12.99 36.77
C PRO A 96 -3.21 -12.49 36.69
N TRP A 97 -3.51 -11.81 35.58
CA TRP A 97 -4.83 -11.35 35.18
C TRP A 97 -5.24 -11.98 33.86
N VAL A 98 -6.55 -12.24 33.66
CA VAL A 98 -7.06 -12.87 32.44
C VAL A 98 -8.27 -12.11 31.90
N VAL A 99 -8.24 -11.80 30.60
CA VAL A 99 -9.42 -11.36 29.84
C VAL A 99 -10.24 -12.59 29.47
N ASP A 100 -11.50 -12.65 29.90
CA ASP A 100 -12.42 -13.71 29.54
C ASP A 100 -13.54 -13.18 28.63
N PHE A 101 -13.48 -13.50 27.34
CA PHE A 101 -14.51 -13.11 26.38
C PHE A 101 -15.83 -13.87 26.55
N GLY A 102 -15.87 -14.92 27.38
CA GLY A 102 -17.02 -15.80 27.51
C GLY A 102 -17.26 -16.68 26.28
N ALA A 103 -18.43 -17.32 26.24
CA ALA A 103 -18.88 -18.11 25.09
C ALA A 103 -19.88 -17.27 24.27
N PRO A 104 -19.54 -16.79 23.07
CA PRO A 104 -20.38 -15.85 22.32
C PRO A 104 -21.82 -16.33 22.09
N GLU A 105 -22.03 -17.64 21.92
CA GLU A 105 -23.36 -18.24 21.76
C GLU A 105 -24.23 -18.24 23.03
N ARG A 106 -23.66 -17.95 24.20
CA ARG A 106 -24.37 -17.86 25.50
C ARG A 106 -24.51 -16.43 26.01
N GLU A 107 -23.86 -15.48 25.35
CA GLU A 107 -23.83 -14.07 25.76
C GLU A 107 -24.79 -13.25 24.88
N PRO A 108 -25.62 -12.35 25.47
CA PRO A 108 -26.48 -11.46 24.69
C PRO A 108 -25.66 -10.58 23.73
N GLY A 109 -25.98 -10.61 22.45
CA GLY A 109 -25.23 -9.85 21.43
C GLY A 109 -23.83 -10.43 21.14
N GLY A 110 -23.52 -11.64 21.62
CA GLY A 110 -22.20 -12.24 21.51
C GLY A 110 -21.81 -12.63 20.08
N LEU A 111 -22.78 -13.07 19.27
CA LEU A 111 -22.54 -13.50 17.87
C LEU A 111 -22.40 -12.31 16.90
N GLU A 112 -22.76 -11.11 17.33
CA GLU A 112 -22.67 -9.85 16.61
C GLU A 112 -21.33 -9.12 16.86
N ARG A 113 -20.50 -9.63 17.77
CA ARG A 113 -19.21 -9.00 18.13
C ARG A 113 -18.25 -8.98 16.93
N THR A 114 -17.51 -7.89 16.82
CA THR A 114 -16.52 -7.59 15.77
C THR A 114 -15.08 -7.77 16.28
N ILE A 115 -14.07 -7.68 15.42
CA ILE A 115 -12.67 -7.63 15.87
C ILE A 115 -12.43 -6.36 16.71
N THR A 116 -13.03 -5.26 16.28
CA THR A 116 -12.96 -3.98 17.00
C THR A 116 -13.38 -4.14 18.46
N ASP A 117 -14.51 -4.81 18.72
CA ASP A 117 -15.00 -5.05 20.08
C ASP A 117 -13.96 -5.74 20.97
N HIS A 118 -13.28 -6.76 20.44
CA HIS A 118 -12.30 -7.54 21.20
C HIS A 118 -10.99 -6.77 21.42
N VAL A 119 -10.52 -6.01 20.43
CA VAL A 119 -9.32 -5.17 20.59
C VAL A 119 -9.57 -4.04 21.60
N LEU A 120 -10.75 -3.40 21.54
CA LEU A 120 -11.12 -2.37 22.50
C LEU A 120 -11.33 -2.94 23.90
N ALA A 121 -11.86 -4.16 24.02
CA ALA A 121 -11.97 -4.87 25.30
C ALA A 121 -10.60 -5.13 25.93
N VAL A 122 -9.61 -5.57 25.15
CA VAL A 122 -8.23 -5.72 25.64
C VAL A 122 -7.64 -4.37 26.05
N SER A 123 -7.86 -3.31 25.26
CA SER A 123 -7.41 -1.97 25.62
C SER A 123 -8.03 -1.47 26.93
N ASP A 124 -9.34 -1.63 27.13
CA ASP A 124 -10.04 -1.26 28.37
C ASP A 124 -9.54 -2.09 29.55
N ALA A 125 -9.25 -3.38 29.35
CA ALA A 125 -8.65 -4.23 30.38
C ALA A 125 -7.28 -3.72 30.85
N VAL A 126 -6.43 -3.24 29.93
CA VAL A 126 -5.15 -2.59 30.30
C VAL A 126 -5.40 -1.41 31.23
N ASP A 127 -6.32 -0.49 30.88
CA ASP A 127 -6.59 0.69 31.72
C ASP A 127 -7.13 0.33 33.11
N ARG A 128 -7.99 -0.69 33.19
CA ARG A 128 -8.55 -1.16 34.47
C ARG A 128 -7.51 -1.83 35.35
N VAL A 129 -6.66 -2.67 34.78
CA VAL A 129 -5.57 -3.30 35.53
C VAL A 129 -4.61 -2.24 36.03
N ARG A 130 -4.19 -1.28 35.18
CA ARG A 130 -3.35 -0.15 35.60
C ARG A 130 -3.98 0.67 36.71
N LYS A 131 -5.29 0.90 36.64
CA LYS A 131 -6.02 1.60 37.70
C LYS A 131 -6.06 0.82 39.02
N ALA A 132 -6.16 -0.52 38.95
CA ALA A 132 -6.21 -1.38 40.12
C ALA A 132 -4.83 -1.57 40.78
N THR A 133 -3.76 -1.68 39.98
CA THR A 133 -2.41 -2.06 40.46
C THR A 133 -1.43 -0.89 40.49
N GLY A 134 -1.71 0.21 39.78
CA GLY A 134 -0.78 1.32 39.59
C GLY A 134 0.41 1.01 38.67
N ARG A 135 0.41 -0.16 38.00
CA ARG A 135 1.53 -0.66 37.19
C ARG A 135 1.13 -0.89 35.74
N ASP A 136 2.06 -0.64 34.82
CA ASP A 136 1.94 -1.03 33.42
C ASP A 136 1.97 -2.56 33.29
N VAL A 137 1.36 -3.09 32.23
CA VAL A 137 1.12 -4.54 32.10
C VAL A 137 2.06 -5.20 31.10
N HIS A 138 2.49 -6.42 31.41
CA HIS A 138 2.96 -7.36 30.40
C HIS A 138 1.74 -7.98 29.72
N LEU A 139 1.54 -7.66 28.43
CA LEU A 139 0.35 -8.08 27.69
C LEU A 139 0.66 -9.35 26.90
N ALA A 140 0.06 -10.47 27.31
CA ALA A 140 0.36 -11.80 26.79
C ALA A 140 -0.82 -12.45 26.06
N GLY A 141 -0.59 -13.02 24.88
CA GLY A 141 -1.68 -13.58 24.07
C GLY A 141 -1.31 -14.88 23.35
N TYR A 142 -2.21 -15.87 23.40
CA TYR A 142 -2.04 -17.15 22.70
C TYR A 142 -2.71 -17.14 21.33
N SER A 143 -1.99 -17.54 20.27
CA SER A 143 -2.59 -17.73 18.94
C SER A 143 -3.26 -16.45 18.44
N GLN A 144 -4.56 -16.49 18.11
CA GLN A 144 -5.36 -15.30 17.80
C GLN A 144 -5.43 -14.27 18.94
N GLY A 145 -5.38 -14.72 20.21
CA GLY A 145 -5.22 -13.82 21.36
C GLY A 145 -3.93 -13.00 21.27
N GLY A 146 -2.87 -13.63 20.76
CA GLY A 146 -1.62 -12.96 20.39
C GLY A 146 -1.78 -11.87 19.32
N MET A 147 -2.65 -12.12 18.34
CA MET A 147 -2.98 -11.11 17.34
C MET A 147 -3.75 -9.94 17.97
N PHE A 148 -4.64 -10.18 18.94
CA PHE A 148 -5.33 -9.10 19.66
C PHE A 148 -4.39 -8.27 20.51
N VAL A 149 -3.40 -8.88 21.18
CA VAL A 149 -2.43 -8.11 21.97
C VAL A 149 -1.54 -7.25 21.08
N TYR A 150 -1.15 -7.73 19.89
CA TYR A 150 -0.46 -6.90 18.90
C TYR A 150 -1.33 -5.71 18.46
N GLN A 151 -2.60 -5.96 18.13
CA GLN A 151 -3.52 -4.90 17.70
C GLN A 151 -3.80 -3.89 18.81
N ALA A 152 -4.00 -4.34 20.05
CA ALA A 152 -4.21 -3.48 21.21
C ALA A 152 -2.96 -2.66 21.53
N ALA A 153 -1.77 -3.27 21.52
CA ALA A 153 -0.51 -2.56 21.70
C ALA A 153 -0.31 -1.49 20.63
N ALA A 154 -0.56 -1.81 19.36
CA ALA A 154 -0.49 -0.85 18.27
C ALA A 154 -1.54 0.28 18.40
N TYR A 155 -2.79 -0.05 18.74
CA TYR A 155 -3.89 0.90 18.94
C TYR A 155 -3.57 1.92 20.05
N ARG A 156 -2.92 1.44 21.12
CA ARG A 156 -2.45 2.22 22.26
C ARG A 156 -1.09 2.87 22.06
N ARG A 157 -0.39 2.60 20.94
CA ARG A 157 1.01 2.98 20.74
C ARG A 157 1.90 2.59 21.93
N SER A 158 1.67 1.38 22.44
CA SER A 158 2.30 0.80 23.65
C SER A 158 2.00 1.53 24.97
N GLU A 159 1.07 2.50 25.02
CA GLU A 159 0.73 3.20 26.26
C GLU A 159 0.18 2.24 27.33
N GLY A 160 0.84 2.21 28.48
CA GLY A 160 0.46 1.38 29.61
C GLY A 160 0.84 -0.10 29.48
N ILE A 161 1.70 -0.43 28.50
CA ILE A 161 2.16 -1.80 28.22
C ILE A 161 3.68 -1.84 28.34
N GLU A 162 4.17 -2.61 29.32
CA GLU A 162 5.61 -2.78 29.57
C GLU A 162 6.26 -3.69 28.52
N SER A 163 5.59 -4.77 28.12
CA SER A 163 6.02 -5.63 27.02
C SER A 163 4.88 -6.45 26.44
N VAL A 164 4.99 -6.88 25.19
CA VAL A 164 4.07 -7.85 24.58
C VAL A 164 4.70 -9.24 24.56
N VAL A 165 3.93 -10.28 24.92
CA VAL A 165 4.36 -11.68 24.88
C VAL A 165 3.38 -12.51 24.04
N THR A 166 3.86 -13.22 23.02
CA THR A 166 2.99 -13.97 22.12
C THR A 166 3.38 -15.43 21.97
N PHE A 167 2.40 -16.31 21.77
CA PHE A 167 2.63 -17.74 21.61
C PHE A 167 2.04 -18.23 20.29
N GLY A 168 2.90 -18.54 19.31
CA GLY A 168 2.48 -19.05 18.00
C GLY A 168 1.53 -18.11 17.26
N SER A 169 1.77 -16.80 17.36
CA SER A 169 0.81 -15.77 16.91
C SER A 169 1.21 -15.23 15.53
N PRO A 170 0.43 -15.49 14.48
CA PRO A 170 0.83 -15.14 13.12
C PRO A 170 0.67 -13.63 12.86
N THR A 171 1.62 -13.07 12.12
CA THR A 171 1.60 -11.69 11.63
C THR A 171 1.75 -11.59 10.12
N ASP A 172 2.25 -12.64 9.47
CA ASP A 172 2.37 -12.75 8.02
C ASP A 172 1.55 -13.93 7.49
N THR A 173 0.52 -13.63 6.71
CA THR A 173 -0.34 -14.62 6.04
C THR A 173 0.02 -14.88 4.58
N SER A 174 1.07 -14.24 4.03
CA SER A 174 1.48 -14.51 2.64
C SER A 174 2.19 -15.85 2.47
N VAL A 175 2.72 -16.43 3.56
CA VAL A 175 3.48 -17.69 3.53
C VAL A 175 2.57 -18.92 3.60
N ALA A 176 1.53 -18.87 4.43
CA ALA A 176 0.52 -19.91 4.57
C ALA A 176 -0.77 -19.31 5.17
N LEU A 177 -1.87 -20.03 5.00
CA LEU A 177 -3.13 -19.66 5.65
C LEU A 177 -3.10 -20.08 7.12
N PRO A 178 -3.42 -19.18 8.06
CA PRO A 178 -3.49 -19.53 9.47
C PRO A 178 -4.67 -20.47 9.73
N PHE A 179 -4.59 -21.24 10.82
CA PHE A 179 -5.71 -22.05 11.34
C PHE A 179 -6.21 -23.16 10.40
N GLY A 180 -5.39 -23.55 9.41
CA GLY A 180 -5.75 -24.59 8.45
C GLY A 180 -6.91 -24.21 7.53
N LEU A 181 -7.14 -22.91 7.33
CA LEU A 181 -8.17 -22.42 6.43
C LEU A 181 -7.95 -22.96 5.00
N PRO A 182 -9.01 -23.39 4.30
CA PRO A 182 -8.89 -23.87 2.93
C PRO A 182 -8.24 -22.84 1.98
N GLY A 183 -7.36 -23.29 1.10
CA GLY A 183 -6.64 -22.44 0.13
C GLY A 183 -7.52 -21.57 -0.77
N TRP A 184 -8.80 -21.90 -0.94
CA TRP A 184 -9.75 -21.08 -1.71
C TRP A 184 -10.09 -19.76 -1.00
N LEU A 185 -9.97 -19.68 0.33
CA LEU A 185 -10.15 -18.44 1.10
C LEU A 185 -9.03 -17.42 0.85
N ALA A 186 -7.83 -17.89 0.46
CA ALA A 186 -6.73 -17.05 0.01
C ALA A 186 -6.87 -16.60 -1.46
N SER A 187 -7.82 -17.16 -2.21
CA SER A 187 -7.98 -16.81 -3.62
C SER A 187 -8.80 -15.53 -3.78
N GLU A 188 -8.36 -14.64 -4.67
CA GLU A 188 -9.05 -13.38 -4.99
C GLU A 188 -10.49 -13.57 -5.52
N GLY A 189 -10.90 -14.81 -5.80
CA GLY A 189 -12.28 -15.17 -6.14
C GLY A 189 -13.30 -14.95 -5.01
N VAL A 190 -12.85 -14.82 -3.75
CA VAL A 190 -13.73 -14.54 -2.60
C VAL A 190 -14.26 -13.12 -2.57
N GLY A 191 -13.68 -12.16 -3.33
CA GLY A 191 -14.27 -10.84 -3.57
C GLY A 191 -15.59 -10.86 -4.39
N ARG A 192 -16.18 -12.05 -4.55
CA ARG A 192 -17.51 -12.32 -5.10
C ARG A 192 -18.46 -13.01 -4.11
N VAL A 193 -18.00 -13.41 -2.91
CA VAL A 193 -18.86 -13.96 -1.85
C VAL A 193 -19.43 -12.77 -1.07
N PRO A 194 -20.76 -12.56 -1.10
CA PRO A 194 -21.37 -11.40 -0.45
C PRO A 194 -21.14 -11.38 1.06
N ASP A 195 -21.00 -10.19 1.66
CA ASP A 195 -20.77 -10.00 3.10
C ASP A 195 -21.85 -10.66 3.97
N TRP A 196 -23.10 -10.76 3.50
CA TRP A 196 -24.17 -11.46 4.22
C TRP A 196 -23.96 -12.98 4.29
N VAL A 197 -23.18 -13.57 3.38
CA VAL A 197 -22.84 -15.00 3.40
C VAL A 197 -21.70 -15.28 4.38
N LEU A 198 -20.69 -14.41 4.44
CA LEU A 198 -19.55 -14.55 5.36
C LEU A 198 -19.88 -14.08 6.79
N GLY A 199 -20.63 -12.99 6.93
CA GLY A 199 -21.01 -12.40 8.21
C GLY A 199 -22.34 -12.93 8.78
N GLY A 200 -23.19 -13.55 7.96
CA GLY A 200 -24.52 -14.03 8.37
C GLY A 200 -24.54 -15.41 9.04
N PHE A 201 -23.42 -16.14 9.06
CA PHE A 201 -23.32 -17.45 9.70
C PHE A 201 -22.16 -17.47 10.69
N ALA A 202 -22.46 -17.50 11.99
CA ALA A 202 -21.48 -17.81 13.01
C ALA A 202 -20.96 -19.24 12.81
N VAL A 203 -19.66 -19.47 13.00
CA VAL A 203 -19.10 -20.82 12.93
C VAL A 203 -19.34 -21.51 14.27
N PRO A 204 -20.16 -22.58 14.33
CA PRO A 204 -20.43 -23.27 15.58
C PRO A 204 -19.17 -23.91 16.14
N GLY A 205 -18.98 -23.89 17.47
CA GLY A 205 -17.77 -24.44 18.10
C GLY A 205 -17.45 -25.91 17.75
N TRP A 206 -18.46 -26.71 17.40
CA TRP A 206 -18.24 -28.11 16.95
C TRP A 206 -17.58 -28.21 15.56
N VAL A 207 -17.81 -27.24 14.67
CA VAL A 207 -17.18 -27.16 13.33
C VAL A 207 -15.71 -26.78 13.49
N THR A 208 -15.43 -25.79 14.33
CA THR A 208 -14.07 -25.38 14.69
C THR A 208 -13.27 -26.55 15.27
N ARG A 209 -13.87 -27.31 16.19
CA ARG A 209 -13.29 -28.54 16.74
C ARG A 209 -12.99 -29.58 15.65
N LEU A 210 -13.92 -29.80 14.72
CA LEU A 210 -13.74 -30.77 13.64
C LEU A 210 -12.57 -30.37 12.72
N GLY A 211 -12.47 -29.08 12.37
CA GLY A 211 -11.35 -28.53 11.60
C GLY A 211 -10.01 -28.74 12.29
N PHE A 212 -9.92 -28.48 13.60
CA PHE A 212 -8.70 -28.69 14.38
C PHE A 212 -8.30 -30.18 14.46
N GLN A 213 -9.26 -31.09 14.63
CA GLN A 213 -8.99 -32.54 14.66
C GLN A 213 -8.46 -33.06 13.31
N LEU A 214 -8.91 -32.48 12.19
CA LEU A 214 -8.45 -32.84 10.85
C LEU A 214 -7.03 -32.35 10.53
N LEU A 215 -6.54 -31.30 11.20
CA LEU A 215 -5.17 -30.80 11.05
C LEU A 215 -4.15 -31.64 11.86
N SER A 216 -4.59 -32.54 12.73
CA SER A 216 -3.69 -33.43 13.50
C SER A 216 -4.26 -34.85 13.63
N PRO A 217 -4.60 -35.53 12.52
CA PRO A 217 -5.40 -36.74 12.53
C PRO A 217 -4.69 -37.91 13.24
N VAL A 218 -3.37 -38.04 13.06
CA VAL A 218 -2.57 -39.11 13.66
C VAL A 218 -2.46 -38.94 15.19
N LYS A 219 -2.29 -37.70 15.70
CA LYS A 219 -2.24 -37.44 17.15
C LYS A 219 -3.60 -37.63 17.81
N SER A 220 -4.69 -37.22 17.16
CA SER A 220 -6.05 -37.38 17.68
C SER A 220 -6.50 -38.85 17.71
N VAL A 221 -6.12 -39.66 16.71
CA VAL A 221 -6.37 -41.10 16.72
C VAL A 221 -5.49 -41.81 17.77
N ARG A 222 -4.20 -41.44 17.87
CA ARG A 222 -3.30 -42.02 18.88
C ARG A 222 -3.74 -41.72 20.31
N SER A 223 -4.18 -40.50 20.63
CA SER A 223 -4.67 -40.16 21.97
C SER A 223 -5.94 -40.94 22.34
N ARG A 224 -6.84 -41.20 21.37
CA ARG A 224 -8.04 -42.02 21.57
C ARG A 224 -7.69 -43.49 21.81
N VAL A 225 -6.72 -44.03 21.08
CA VAL A 225 -6.24 -45.41 21.26
C VAL A 225 -5.50 -45.56 22.60
N ASP A 226 -4.62 -44.63 22.95
CA ASP A 226 -3.89 -44.64 24.23
C ASP A 226 -4.85 -44.53 25.43
N PHE A 227 -5.91 -43.73 25.32
CA PHE A 227 -6.97 -43.64 26.33
C PHE A 227 -7.72 -44.97 26.50
N ILE A 228 -8.13 -45.61 25.40
CA ILE A 228 -8.80 -46.93 25.41
C ILE A 228 -7.91 -48.01 26.04
N LEU A 229 -6.61 -47.99 25.73
CA LEU A 229 -5.65 -48.96 26.28
C LEU A 229 -5.37 -48.73 27.78
N GLN A 230 -5.54 -47.50 28.28
CA GLN A 230 -5.26 -47.12 29.68
C GLN A 230 -6.50 -47.07 30.58
N LEU A 231 -7.70 -47.36 30.04
CA LEU A 231 -8.99 -47.31 30.78
C LEU A 231 -9.04 -48.16 32.05
N HIS A 232 -8.11 -49.09 32.22
CA HIS A 232 -7.96 -49.93 33.40
C HIS A 232 -7.24 -49.24 34.59
N ASP A 233 -6.65 -48.06 34.38
CA ASP A 233 -5.75 -47.36 35.32
C ASP A 233 -6.23 -45.91 35.57
N ARG A 234 -7.14 -45.74 36.55
CA ARG A 234 -7.78 -44.46 36.89
C ARG A 234 -6.78 -43.40 37.35
N GLU A 235 -5.76 -43.79 38.12
CA GLU A 235 -4.74 -42.86 38.65
C GLU A 235 -3.88 -42.23 37.55
N ARG A 236 -3.67 -42.94 36.42
CA ARG A 236 -2.97 -42.39 35.25
C ARG A 236 -3.83 -41.54 34.34
N LEU A 237 -5.14 -41.81 34.28
CA LEU A 237 -6.08 -41.12 33.40
C LEU A 237 -6.68 -39.87 34.03
N ALA A 238 -6.99 -39.89 35.33
CA ALA A 238 -7.60 -38.75 36.03
C ALA A 238 -6.83 -37.43 35.85
N PRO A 239 -5.48 -37.38 35.92
CA PRO A 239 -4.73 -36.13 35.72
C PRO A 239 -4.76 -35.59 34.28
N ARG A 240 -5.10 -36.43 33.29
CA ARG A 240 -5.18 -36.05 31.86
C ARG A 240 -6.61 -35.85 31.38
N GLU A 241 -7.59 -36.21 32.20
CA GLU A 241 -9.00 -36.24 31.81
C GLU A 241 -9.58 -34.83 31.62
N ARG A 242 -9.26 -33.89 32.49
CA ARG A 242 -9.71 -32.49 32.36
C ARG A 242 -9.13 -31.83 31.11
N GLN A 243 -7.84 -32.08 30.82
CA GLN A 243 -7.19 -31.66 29.58
C GLN A 243 -7.84 -32.31 28.34
N ARG A 244 -8.24 -33.59 28.42
CA ARG A 244 -8.96 -34.29 27.36
C ARG A 244 -10.36 -33.69 27.15
N ARG A 245 -11.17 -33.54 28.20
CA ARG A 245 -12.52 -32.95 28.12
C ARG A 245 -12.50 -31.53 27.56
N PHE A 246 -11.54 -30.72 27.97
CA PHE A 246 -11.30 -29.39 27.42
C PHE A 246 -11.03 -29.46 25.91
N LEU A 247 -10.07 -30.29 25.47
CA LEU A 247 -9.70 -30.41 24.06
C LEU A 247 -10.79 -31.07 23.19
N GLU A 248 -11.59 -31.98 23.75
CA GLU A 248 -12.56 -32.77 23.00
C GLU A 248 -13.99 -32.22 23.05
N ARG A 249 -14.34 -31.38 24.03
CA ARG A 249 -15.71 -30.91 24.24
C ARG A 249 -15.83 -29.48 24.77
N GLU A 250 -15.23 -29.19 25.92
CA GLU A 250 -15.60 -28.03 26.75
C GLU A 250 -14.83 -26.74 26.42
N GLY A 251 -13.68 -26.85 25.74
CA GLY A 251 -12.81 -25.72 25.47
C GLY A 251 -13.20 -24.87 24.27
N TRP A 252 -14.09 -25.34 23.39
CA TRP A 252 -14.40 -24.71 22.10
C TRP A 252 -15.66 -23.85 22.15
N VAL A 253 -15.58 -22.61 21.68
CA VAL A 253 -16.72 -21.68 21.60
C VAL A 253 -16.99 -21.27 20.14
N SER A 254 -18.16 -20.67 19.89
CA SER A 254 -18.54 -20.24 18.54
C SER A 254 -17.80 -18.97 18.13
N TRP A 255 -17.50 -18.86 16.84
CA TRP A 255 -16.86 -17.67 16.27
C TRP A 255 -17.93 -16.70 15.74
N PRO A 256 -18.04 -15.46 16.27
CA PRO A 256 -18.94 -14.45 15.74
C PRO A 256 -18.73 -14.21 14.24
N GLY A 257 -19.82 -14.22 13.47
CA GLY A 257 -19.79 -14.04 12.01
C GLY A 257 -19.12 -12.73 11.57
N PRO A 258 -19.47 -11.57 12.16
CA PRO A 258 -18.83 -10.30 11.84
C PRO A 258 -17.31 -10.29 12.12
N ALA A 259 -16.88 -10.83 13.27
CA ALA A 259 -15.45 -10.94 13.59
C ALA A 259 -14.69 -11.86 12.61
N LEU A 260 -15.30 -12.96 12.16
CA LEU A 260 -14.69 -13.83 11.15
C LEU A 260 -14.57 -13.12 9.79
N ALA A 261 -15.63 -12.41 9.36
CA ALA A 261 -15.61 -11.66 8.11
C ALA A 261 -14.52 -10.58 8.11
N GLU A 262 -14.42 -9.81 9.20
CA GLU A 262 -13.33 -8.83 9.39
C GLU A 262 -11.96 -9.49 9.42
N PHE A 263 -11.83 -10.65 10.07
CA PHE A 263 -10.56 -11.38 10.16
C PHE A 263 -10.06 -11.81 8.78
N VAL A 264 -10.95 -12.43 8.00
CA VAL A 264 -10.66 -12.88 6.65
C VAL A 264 -10.31 -11.68 5.78
N ARG A 265 -11.11 -10.61 5.81
CA ARG A 265 -10.88 -9.43 4.97
C ARG A 265 -9.57 -8.73 5.32
N GLN A 266 -9.36 -8.38 6.58
CA GLN A 266 -8.22 -7.56 6.97
C GLN A 266 -6.92 -8.37 7.03
N PHE A 267 -6.93 -9.58 7.57
CA PHE A 267 -5.70 -10.28 7.94
C PHE A 267 -5.38 -11.47 7.04
N VAL A 268 -6.38 -12.09 6.41
CA VAL A 268 -6.15 -13.18 5.45
C VAL A 268 -5.98 -12.65 4.05
N GLN A 269 -6.96 -11.89 3.54
CA GLN A 269 -6.96 -11.40 2.16
C GLN A 269 -5.95 -10.27 1.96
N HIS A 270 -5.85 -9.35 2.92
CA HIS A 270 -5.06 -8.13 2.78
C HIS A 270 -3.74 -8.13 3.58
N ASN A 271 -3.48 -9.18 4.37
CA ASN A 271 -2.30 -9.33 5.23
C ASN A 271 -1.96 -8.05 6.03
N ARG A 272 -2.99 -7.37 6.56
CA ARG A 272 -2.85 -6.02 7.17
C ARG A 272 -2.06 -6.01 8.47
N MET A 273 -1.86 -7.16 9.11
CA MET A 273 -0.93 -7.26 10.25
C MET A 273 0.49 -6.88 9.84
N LEU A 274 0.95 -7.37 8.67
CA LEU A 274 2.26 -7.06 8.13
C LEU A 274 2.28 -5.73 7.36
N THR A 275 1.29 -5.51 6.50
CA THR A 275 1.28 -4.36 5.58
C THR A 275 0.82 -3.06 6.24
N GLY A 276 0.07 -3.15 7.34
CA GLY A 276 -0.53 -2.04 8.06
C GLY A 276 -1.84 -1.53 7.45
N GLY A 277 -2.45 -0.54 8.09
CA GLY A 277 -3.70 0.08 7.63
C GLY A 277 -4.94 -0.78 7.84
N PHE A 278 -4.96 -1.60 8.89
CA PHE A 278 -6.19 -2.20 9.38
C PHE A 278 -6.99 -1.17 10.20
N VAL A 279 -8.30 -1.35 10.25
CA VAL A 279 -9.24 -0.45 10.92
C VAL A 279 -9.73 -1.09 12.21
N ILE A 280 -9.61 -0.36 13.31
CA ILE A 280 -10.19 -0.66 14.62
C ILE A 280 -11.12 0.52 14.97
N GLY A 281 -12.43 0.29 14.94
CA GLY A 281 -13.42 1.36 15.06
C GLY A 281 -13.32 2.35 13.91
N ASP A 282 -13.05 3.62 14.22
CA ASP A 282 -12.83 4.70 13.26
C ASP A 282 -11.34 5.07 13.09
N ARG A 283 -10.43 4.27 13.67
CA ARG A 283 -8.99 4.53 13.68
C ARG A 283 -8.23 3.54 12.82
N LEU A 284 -7.27 4.08 12.04
CA LEU A 284 -6.28 3.28 11.35
C LEU A 284 -5.16 2.87 12.30
N VAL A 285 -4.77 1.60 12.23
CA VAL A 285 -3.77 0.99 13.10
C VAL A 285 -2.72 0.26 12.26
N THR A 286 -1.49 0.23 12.76
CA THR A 286 -0.36 -0.48 12.17
C THR A 286 0.56 -1.01 13.27
N LEU A 287 1.12 -2.21 13.11
CA LEU A 287 2.03 -2.77 14.11
C LEU A 287 3.35 -1.98 14.21
N ALA A 288 3.65 -1.12 13.24
CA ALA A 288 4.78 -0.19 13.30
C ALA A 288 4.65 0.87 14.41
N ASP A 289 3.47 1.00 15.04
CA ASP A 289 3.24 1.87 16.19
C ASP A 289 3.57 1.17 17.53
N ILE A 290 3.96 -0.11 17.54
CA ILE A 290 4.44 -0.80 18.75
C ILE A 290 5.88 -0.36 19.03
N THR A 291 6.11 0.17 20.23
CA THR A 291 7.43 0.64 20.70
C THR A 291 7.95 -0.13 21.91
N CYS A 292 7.06 -0.77 22.69
CA CYS A 292 7.48 -1.66 23.78
C CYS A 292 8.17 -2.92 23.25
N PRO A 293 9.04 -3.58 24.04
CA PRO A 293 9.63 -4.86 23.68
C PRO A 293 8.59 -5.95 23.40
N VAL A 294 8.91 -6.83 22.45
CA VAL A 294 8.06 -7.95 22.03
C VAL A 294 8.80 -9.26 22.19
N LEU A 295 8.30 -10.18 23.02
CA LEU A 295 8.77 -11.55 23.12
C LEU A 295 7.84 -12.50 22.36
N THR A 296 8.36 -13.21 21.36
CA THR A 296 7.58 -14.21 20.61
C THR A 296 8.07 -15.63 20.86
N PHE A 297 7.16 -16.52 21.26
CA PHE A 297 7.38 -17.95 21.34
C PHE A 297 7.03 -18.61 20.01
N VAL A 298 7.99 -19.34 19.44
CA VAL A 298 7.90 -19.98 18.14
C VAL A 298 7.91 -21.51 18.31
N GLY A 299 6.88 -22.18 17.80
CA GLY A 299 6.84 -23.64 17.73
C GLY A 299 7.49 -24.14 16.46
N GLU A 300 8.64 -24.81 16.55
CA GLU A 300 9.40 -25.27 15.38
C GLU A 300 8.65 -26.30 14.53
N VAL A 301 7.67 -26.99 15.13
CA VAL A 301 6.83 -28.01 14.48
C VAL A 301 5.36 -27.60 14.50
N ASP A 302 5.07 -26.30 14.56
CA ASP A 302 3.73 -25.74 14.50
C ASP A 302 3.20 -25.74 13.05
N GLU A 303 2.12 -26.49 12.81
CA GLU A 303 1.43 -26.57 11.52
C GLU A 303 0.30 -25.55 11.37
N ILE A 304 -0.14 -24.93 12.48
CA ILE A 304 -1.24 -23.96 12.53
C ILE A 304 -0.73 -22.55 12.30
N ALA A 305 0.37 -22.20 12.96
CA ALA A 305 1.09 -20.95 12.76
C ALA A 305 2.59 -21.27 12.54
N PRO A 306 2.96 -21.71 11.33
CA PRO A 306 4.34 -22.00 10.99
C PRO A 306 5.31 -20.88 11.36
N PRO A 307 6.57 -21.19 11.74
CA PRO A 307 7.56 -20.21 12.18
C PRO A 307 7.69 -18.94 11.31
N PRO A 308 7.70 -19.01 9.97
CA PRO A 308 7.78 -17.80 9.14
C PRO A 308 6.63 -16.81 9.37
N MET A 309 5.41 -17.31 9.62
CA MET A 309 4.24 -16.48 9.87
C MET A 309 4.36 -15.72 11.20
N VAL A 310 4.90 -16.39 12.22
CA VAL A 310 5.10 -15.82 13.56
C VAL A 310 6.25 -14.82 13.54
N ARG A 311 7.38 -15.18 12.91
CA ARG A 311 8.56 -14.32 12.76
C ARG A 311 8.31 -13.06 11.92
N GLY A 312 7.18 -12.97 11.22
CA GLY A 312 6.74 -11.77 10.51
C GLY A 312 6.68 -10.51 11.37
N ILE A 313 6.57 -10.64 12.70
CA ILE A 313 6.49 -9.52 13.64
C ILE A 313 7.72 -8.60 13.54
N ARG A 314 8.90 -9.15 13.24
CA ARG A 314 10.14 -8.39 13.00
C ARG A 314 9.97 -7.34 11.90
N ARG A 315 9.19 -7.66 10.88
CA ARG A 315 8.94 -6.81 9.70
C ARG A 315 7.73 -5.90 9.90
N ALA A 316 6.77 -6.34 10.71
CA ALA A 316 5.54 -5.62 11.00
C ALA A 316 5.73 -4.51 12.04
N ALA A 317 6.61 -4.72 13.04
CA ALA A 317 6.88 -3.79 14.13
C ALA A 317 8.35 -3.32 14.14
N PRO A 318 8.82 -2.57 13.12
CA PRO A 318 10.23 -2.19 12.97
C PRO A 318 10.79 -1.28 14.07
N ARG A 319 9.92 -0.70 14.93
CA ARG A 319 10.32 0.13 16.08
C ARG A 319 10.45 -0.65 17.38
N ALA A 320 9.87 -1.85 17.45
CA ALA A 320 9.91 -2.68 18.64
C ALA A 320 11.20 -3.50 18.67
N GLN A 321 11.79 -3.64 19.86
CA GLN A 321 12.84 -4.63 20.07
C GLN A 321 12.19 -6.02 20.18
N VAL A 322 12.47 -6.89 19.20
CA VAL A 322 11.91 -8.25 19.15
C VAL A 322 12.87 -9.24 19.81
N TYR A 323 12.30 -10.16 20.57
CA TYR A 323 12.96 -11.29 21.22
C TYR A 323 12.25 -12.57 20.82
N GLU A 324 13.00 -13.67 20.69
CA GLU A 324 12.46 -14.97 20.28
C GLU A 324 12.83 -16.05 21.30
N ALA A 325 11.85 -16.91 21.61
CA ALA A 325 12.04 -18.17 22.31
C ALA A 325 11.52 -19.31 21.42
N SER A 326 12.43 -20.10 20.84
CA SER A 326 12.08 -21.23 19.99
C SER A 326 11.96 -22.52 20.79
N LEU A 327 10.86 -23.25 20.57
CA LEU A 327 10.55 -24.51 21.24
C LEU A 327 10.18 -25.57 20.21
N ARG A 328 10.68 -26.80 20.39
CA ARG A 328 10.24 -27.96 19.59
C ARG A 328 8.86 -28.45 20.04
N ALA A 329 7.85 -27.62 19.79
CA ALA A 329 6.45 -27.83 20.16
C ALA A 329 5.53 -27.54 18.98
N GLY A 330 4.35 -28.18 18.96
CA GLY A 330 3.25 -27.76 18.09
C GLY A 330 2.43 -26.65 18.75
N HIS A 331 1.48 -26.06 18.02
CA HIS A 331 0.71 -24.87 18.42
C HIS A 331 0.23 -24.86 19.88
N PHE A 332 -0.42 -25.94 20.31
CA PHE A 332 -1.00 -26.05 21.65
C PHE A 332 0.06 -26.32 22.72
N GLY A 333 1.15 -27.00 22.34
CA GLY A 333 2.26 -27.34 23.23
C GLY A 333 3.09 -26.14 23.69
N LEU A 334 2.90 -24.96 23.07
CA LEU A 334 3.53 -23.71 23.51
C LEU A 334 2.95 -23.20 24.83
N VAL A 335 1.64 -23.41 25.05
CA VAL A 335 0.88 -22.81 26.16
C VAL A 335 0.39 -23.87 27.15
N VAL A 336 0.09 -25.07 26.67
CA VAL A 336 -0.47 -26.16 27.47
C VAL A 336 0.40 -27.42 27.36
N GLY A 337 0.58 -28.10 28.50
CA GLY A 337 1.29 -29.37 28.60
C GLY A 337 2.59 -29.27 29.39
N SER A 338 3.25 -30.41 29.59
CA SER A 338 4.43 -30.49 30.46
C SER A 338 5.59 -29.60 30.01
N LEU A 339 5.79 -29.45 28.70
CA LEU A 339 6.83 -28.56 28.16
C LEU A 339 6.53 -27.09 28.48
N ALA A 340 5.28 -26.65 28.33
CA ALA A 340 4.89 -25.28 28.62
C ALA A 340 5.07 -24.93 30.11
N ILE A 341 4.69 -25.85 31.00
CA ILE A 341 4.90 -25.70 32.45
C ILE A 341 6.38 -25.71 32.82
N ALA A 342 7.20 -26.53 32.17
CA ALA A 342 8.62 -26.67 32.49
C ALA A 342 9.52 -25.59 31.87
N ARG A 343 9.09 -24.94 30.77
CA ARG A 343 9.94 -24.02 29.99
C ARG A 343 9.25 -22.71 29.63
N THR A 344 8.06 -22.74 29.04
CA THR A 344 7.38 -21.52 28.56
C THR A 344 7.04 -20.58 29.72
N TRP A 345 6.20 -21.02 30.66
CA TRP A 345 5.69 -20.14 31.72
C TRP A 345 6.76 -19.66 32.70
N PRO A 346 7.77 -20.48 33.09
CA PRO A 346 8.93 -19.98 33.83
C PRO A 346 9.67 -18.87 33.07
N ALA A 347 9.94 -19.05 31.76
CA ALA A 347 10.61 -18.03 30.96
C ALA A 347 9.78 -16.75 30.81
N VAL A 348 8.45 -16.85 30.76
CA VAL A 348 7.54 -15.69 30.75
C VAL A 348 7.63 -14.93 32.08
N ALA A 349 7.69 -15.64 33.21
CA ALA A 349 7.84 -15.00 34.52
C ALA A 349 9.21 -14.34 34.69
N GLU A 350 10.29 -15.02 34.30
CA GLU A 350 11.64 -14.48 34.29
C GLU A 350 11.75 -13.26 33.36
N TRP A 351 11.09 -13.28 32.20
CA TRP A 351 11.01 -12.13 31.30
C TRP A 351 10.36 -10.91 31.97
N ALA A 352 9.21 -11.11 32.63
CA ALA A 352 8.50 -10.02 33.31
C ALA A 352 9.37 -9.41 34.44
N LYS A 353 10.06 -10.25 35.21
CA LYS A 353 11.02 -9.82 36.23
C LYS A 353 12.21 -9.06 35.65
N TRP A 354 12.82 -9.60 34.58
CA TRP A 354 13.94 -8.95 33.91
C TRP A 354 13.57 -7.55 33.41
N ARG A 355 12.36 -7.41 32.85
CA ARG A 355 11.82 -6.10 32.45
C ARG A 355 11.59 -5.15 33.63
N ALA A 356 11.21 -5.68 34.80
CA ALA A 356 11.12 -4.92 36.04
C ALA A 356 12.49 -4.61 36.68
N GLY A 357 13.61 -5.01 36.06
CA GLY A 357 14.97 -4.79 36.58
C GLY A 357 15.46 -5.87 37.54
N GLU A 358 14.75 -7.00 37.63
CA GLU A 358 15.08 -8.13 38.50
C GLU A 358 15.63 -9.32 37.69
N GLY A 359 16.83 -9.78 38.03
CA GLY A 359 17.44 -10.96 37.38
C GLY A 359 18.00 -10.69 35.98
N GLY A 360 18.26 -11.76 35.22
CA GLY A 360 18.83 -11.72 33.86
C GLY A 360 17.80 -12.10 32.80
N LEU A 361 18.16 -11.88 31.53
CA LEU A 361 17.36 -12.36 30.39
C LEU A 361 17.22 -13.90 30.46
N PRO A 362 16.02 -14.49 30.27
CA PRO A 362 15.84 -15.94 30.35
C PRO A 362 16.70 -16.69 29.34
N ASP A 363 17.30 -17.83 29.72
CA ASP A 363 18.26 -18.58 28.88
C ASP A 363 17.71 -18.99 27.50
N ILE A 364 16.40 -19.23 27.41
CA ILE A 364 15.73 -19.63 26.16
C ILE A 364 15.38 -18.43 25.26
N VAL A 365 15.48 -17.22 25.78
CA VAL A 365 15.10 -15.99 25.09
C VAL A 365 16.35 -15.33 24.52
N ALA A 366 16.33 -15.07 23.21
CA ALA A 366 17.40 -14.35 22.54
C ALA A 366 16.89 -13.03 21.92
N PRO A 367 17.66 -11.93 22.00
CA PRO A 367 17.38 -10.75 21.20
C PRO A 367 17.57 -11.08 19.73
N VAL A 368 16.67 -10.57 18.92
CA VAL A 368 16.57 -10.95 17.53
C VAL A 368 17.29 -9.88 16.69
N ALA A 369 18.58 -10.12 16.38
CA ALA A 369 19.43 -9.18 15.66
C ALA A 369 19.40 -9.39 14.13
N GLY A 370 19.45 -8.29 13.36
CA GLY A 370 19.57 -8.29 11.90
C GLY A 370 18.30 -8.65 11.11
N ASP A 371 18.37 -8.45 9.78
CA ASP A 371 17.32 -8.81 8.80
C ASP A 371 17.52 -10.22 8.21
N GLU A 372 18.55 -10.95 8.64
CA GLU A 372 18.77 -12.32 8.20
C GLU A 372 17.70 -13.22 8.83
N GLU A 373 16.80 -13.73 7.98
CA GLU A 373 16.06 -14.95 8.29
C GLU A 373 17.09 -16.03 8.61
N ALA A 374 17.26 -16.34 9.90
CA ALA A 374 18.06 -17.46 10.33
C ALA A 374 17.66 -18.66 9.48
N ALA A 375 18.61 -19.23 8.73
CA ALA A 375 18.40 -20.47 8.02
C ALA A 375 17.80 -21.46 9.04
N PRO A 376 16.75 -22.23 8.67
CA PRO A 376 16.21 -23.23 9.57
C PRO A 376 17.37 -24.07 10.09
N ALA A 377 17.50 -24.16 11.41
CA ALA A 377 18.58 -24.88 12.05
C ALA A 377 18.70 -26.26 11.39
N ASP A 378 19.90 -26.59 10.89
CA ASP A 378 20.20 -27.90 10.33
C ASP A 378 19.99 -28.96 11.43
N LEU A 379 18.78 -29.52 11.48
CA LEU A 379 18.42 -30.61 12.37
C LEU A 379 18.68 -31.94 11.65
N PRO A 380 19.67 -32.75 12.09
CA PRO A 380 19.89 -34.10 11.57
C PRO A 380 18.74 -34.99 12.04
N GLY A 381 17.72 -35.15 11.21
CA GLY A 381 16.63 -36.10 11.49
C GLY A 381 15.36 -35.88 10.68
N TYR A 382 15.05 -34.65 10.30
CA TYR A 382 13.83 -34.37 9.51
C TYR A 382 14.05 -34.65 8.01
N GLY A 383 15.27 -34.40 7.52
CA GLY A 383 15.67 -34.76 6.16
C GLY A 383 15.70 -36.27 5.90
N LEU A 384 15.90 -37.11 6.92
CA LEU A 384 16.06 -38.56 6.74
C LEU A 384 14.73 -39.29 6.51
N GLN A 385 13.61 -38.77 6.99
CA GLN A 385 12.28 -39.36 6.74
C GLN A 385 11.69 -38.98 5.37
N LEU A 386 12.12 -37.87 4.78
CA LEU A 386 11.79 -37.52 3.39
C LEU A 386 12.83 -38.06 2.38
N ALA A 387 14.08 -38.25 2.80
CA ALA A 387 15.16 -38.76 1.94
C ALA A 387 15.08 -40.26 1.63
N MET A 388 14.22 -41.04 2.30
CA MET A 388 13.92 -42.42 1.87
C MET A 388 12.99 -42.48 0.64
N GLY A 389 12.52 -41.34 0.13
CA GLY A 389 11.83 -41.22 -1.15
C GLY A 389 12.45 -40.13 -2.02
N VAL A 390 13.41 -40.51 -2.87
CA VAL A 390 13.94 -39.73 -4.01
C VAL A 390 14.98 -38.63 -3.68
N GLY A 391 16.25 -38.95 -3.97
CA GLY A 391 17.24 -38.07 -4.62
C GLY A 391 17.61 -36.74 -3.94
N GLY A 392 18.54 -36.78 -2.97
CA GLY A 392 19.13 -35.60 -2.35
C GLY A 392 20.17 -34.89 -3.23
N SER A 393 19.76 -33.81 -3.89
CA SER A 393 20.61 -32.63 -4.21
C SER A 393 19.85 -31.56 -5.01
N ALA A 394 18.70 -31.88 -5.62
CA ALA A 394 17.89 -30.93 -6.39
C ALA A 394 16.96 -30.04 -5.54
N VAL A 395 16.65 -30.43 -4.30
CA VAL A 395 15.57 -29.83 -3.49
C VAL A 395 15.91 -28.43 -2.94
N ARG A 396 17.18 -28.13 -2.62
CA ARG A 396 17.55 -26.81 -2.06
C ARG A 396 17.51 -25.67 -3.10
N SER A 397 17.82 -25.97 -4.36
CA SER A 397 17.65 -25.02 -5.47
C SER A 397 16.18 -24.94 -5.89
N ALA A 398 15.48 -26.07 -5.89
CA ALA A 398 14.05 -26.11 -6.20
C ALA A 398 13.20 -25.37 -5.18
N PHE A 399 13.51 -25.34 -3.88
CA PHE A 399 12.72 -24.61 -2.88
C PHE A 399 12.83 -23.07 -3.03
N ARG A 400 14.04 -22.54 -3.27
CA ARG A 400 14.25 -21.11 -3.56
C ARG A 400 13.68 -20.70 -4.93
N THR A 401 13.72 -21.62 -5.89
CA THR A 401 13.14 -21.39 -7.22
C THR A 401 11.62 -21.55 -7.19
N ALA A 402 11.07 -22.44 -6.38
CA ALA A 402 9.64 -22.67 -6.22
C ALA A 402 8.97 -21.56 -5.41
N SER A 403 9.60 -20.98 -4.38
CA SER A 403 8.98 -19.82 -3.71
C SER A 403 8.87 -18.61 -4.64
N ARG A 404 9.90 -18.35 -5.46
CA ARG A 404 9.88 -17.33 -6.52
C ARG A 404 8.93 -17.69 -7.67
N ALA A 405 8.87 -18.96 -8.07
CA ALA A 405 7.99 -19.42 -9.15
C ALA A 405 6.52 -19.49 -8.72
N ILE A 406 6.19 -19.81 -7.47
CA ILE A 406 4.82 -19.81 -6.95
C ILE A 406 4.30 -18.37 -6.81
N HIS A 407 5.15 -17.42 -6.41
CA HIS A 407 4.80 -15.99 -6.44
C HIS A 407 4.62 -15.50 -7.89
N GLY A 408 5.55 -15.85 -8.79
CA GLY A 408 5.48 -15.44 -10.20
C GLY A 408 4.34 -16.08 -11.00
N THR A 409 3.98 -17.35 -10.75
CA THR A 409 2.91 -18.06 -11.48
C THR A 409 1.52 -17.72 -10.97
N ARG A 410 1.34 -17.45 -9.66
CA ARG A 410 0.09 -16.88 -9.14
C ARG A 410 -0.11 -15.42 -9.57
N GLN A 411 0.96 -14.61 -9.63
CA GLN A 411 0.90 -13.26 -10.19
C GLN A 411 0.46 -13.27 -11.65
N LEU A 412 1.12 -14.05 -12.52
CA LEU A 412 0.81 -14.04 -13.96
C LEU A 412 -0.62 -14.55 -14.28
N GLY A 413 -1.13 -15.54 -13.53
CA GLY A 413 -2.49 -16.06 -13.71
C GLY A 413 -3.59 -15.16 -13.14
N GLY A 414 -3.36 -14.59 -11.95
CA GLY A 414 -4.29 -13.66 -11.29
C GLY A 414 -4.37 -12.30 -11.98
N GLU A 415 -3.21 -11.73 -12.34
CA GLU A 415 -3.11 -10.44 -13.02
C GLU A 415 -3.78 -10.49 -14.40
N ALA A 416 -3.59 -11.57 -15.17
CA ALA A 416 -4.26 -11.73 -16.47
C ALA A 416 -5.79 -11.84 -16.33
N ALA A 417 -6.29 -12.60 -15.36
CA ALA A 417 -7.73 -12.77 -15.13
C ALA A 417 -8.42 -11.48 -14.66
N GLN A 418 -7.72 -10.61 -13.93
CA GLN A 418 -8.23 -9.31 -13.48
C GLN A 418 -8.13 -8.20 -14.54
N ASN A 419 -7.07 -8.22 -15.35
CA ASN A 419 -6.80 -7.17 -16.32
C ASN A 419 -7.59 -7.35 -17.62
N LEU A 420 -7.87 -8.58 -18.05
CA LEU A 420 -8.62 -8.85 -19.29
C LEU A 420 -10.00 -8.16 -19.33
N PRO A 421 -10.87 -8.24 -18.31
CA PRO A 421 -12.14 -7.52 -18.31
C PRO A 421 -11.99 -6.00 -18.36
N ARG A 422 -10.96 -5.44 -17.71
CA ARG A 422 -10.68 -4.00 -17.69
C ARG A 422 -10.23 -3.49 -19.06
N LEU A 423 -9.30 -4.20 -19.69
CA LEU A 423 -8.81 -3.91 -21.04
C LEU A 423 -9.93 -4.09 -22.10
N ALA A 424 -10.72 -5.17 -21.99
CA ALA A 424 -11.87 -5.37 -22.87
C ALA A 424 -12.93 -4.27 -22.70
N ARG A 425 -13.15 -3.77 -21.48
CA ARG A 425 -14.04 -2.61 -21.24
C ARG A 425 -13.48 -1.36 -21.93
N LEU A 426 -12.17 -1.11 -21.86
CA LEU A 426 -11.50 0.03 -22.51
C LEU A 426 -11.63 0.03 -24.03
N GLU A 427 -11.40 -1.12 -24.68
CA GLU A 427 -11.49 -1.25 -26.14
C GLU A 427 -12.90 -0.97 -26.67
N ARG A 428 -13.93 -1.27 -25.88
CA ARG A 428 -15.34 -1.09 -26.25
C ARG A 428 -15.88 0.32 -26.03
N ILE A 429 -15.11 1.23 -25.42
CA ILE A 429 -15.60 2.59 -25.14
C ILE A 429 -15.75 3.38 -26.44
N GLN A 430 -16.99 3.71 -26.79
CA GLN A 430 -17.35 4.65 -27.84
C GLN A 430 -17.76 6.00 -27.24
N SER A 431 -17.85 7.06 -28.04
CA SER A 431 -18.19 8.41 -27.55
C SER A 431 -19.54 8.48 -26.84
N ASP A 432 -20.50 7.66 -27.25
CA ASP A 432 -21.85 7.59 -26.68
C ASP A 432 -21.97 6.64 -25.47
N THR A 433 -20.92 5.87 -25.17
CA THR A 433 -20.91 4.93 -24.04
C THR A 433 -21.14 5.67 -22.73
N ARG A 434 -22.11 5.22 -21.92
CA ARG A 434 -22.38 5.82 -20.60
C ARG A 434 -21.19 5.54 -19.68
N MET A 435 -20.49 6.60 -19.26
CA MET A 435 -19.25 6.51 -18.51
C MET A 435 -19.02 7.83 -17.78
N SER A 436 -18.71 7.75 -16.50
CA SER A 436 -18.30 8.89 -15.67
C SER A 436 -17.65 8.40 -14.39
N MET A 437 -16.92 9.29 -13.70
CA MET A 437 -16.37 8.98 -12.38
C MET A 437 -17.45 8.65 -11.36
N GLY A 438 -18.54 9.44 -11.33
CA GLY A 438 -19.69 9.17 -10.46
C GLY A 438 -20.30 7.79 -10.70
N LEU A 439 -20.39 7.35 -11.96
CA LEU A 439 -20.91 6.01 -12.30
C LEU A 439 -20.02 4.89 -11.75
N LEU A 440 -18.69 4.98 -11.92
CA LEU A 440 -17.78 3.96 -11.41
C LEU A 440 -17.78 3.92 -9.88
N LEU A 441 -17.88 5.07 -9.21
CA LEU A 441 -18.04 5.12 -7.75
C LEU A 441 -19.32 4.43 -7.27
N ASP A 442 -20.44 4.62 -7.99
CA ASP A 442 -21.69 3.91 -7.70
C ASP A 442 -21.61 2.40 -7.97
N GLU A 443 -20.89 1.99 -9.02
CA GLU A 443 -20.62 0.57 -9.27
C GLU A 443 -19.86 -0.07 -8.10
N GLN A 444 -18.83 0.60 -7.57
CA GLN A 444 -18.07 0.11 -6.41
C GLN A 444 -18.92 0.12 -5.13
N ALA A 445 -19.68 1.18 -4.87
CA ALA A 445 -20.52 1.27 -3.68
C ALA A 445 -21.62 0.19 -3.64
N ARG A 446 -22.16 -0.22 -4.80
CA ARG A 446 -23.09 -1.36 -4.87
C ARG A 446 -22.40 -2.70 -4.62
N ARG A 447 -21.13 -2.83 -5.00
CA ARG A 447 -20.38 -4.08 -4.90
C ARG A 447 -19.81 -4.32 -3.50
N MET A 448 -19.34 -3.26 -2.84
CA MET A 448 -18.59 -3.32 -1.59
C MET A 448 -18.94 -2.13 -0.65
N PRO A 449 -20.20 -2.00 -0.20
CA PRO A 449 -20.68 -0.81 0.52
C PRO A 449 -19.96 -0.57 1.85
N GLY A 450 -19.66 -1.65 2.59
CA GLY A 450 -18.99 -1.59 3.90
C GLY A 450 -17.47 -1.48 3.83
N ASP A 451 -16.87 -1.65 2.66
CA ASP A 451 -15.42 -1.58 2.50
C ASP A 451 -14.93 -0.12 2.47
N VAL A 452 -13.69 0.06 2.90
CA VAL A 452 -13.03 1.35 2.91
C VAL A 452 -12.72 1.81 1.49
N PHE A 453 -13.31 2.92 1.08
CA PHE A 453 -13.03 3.56 -0.20
C PHE A 453 -11.76 4.41 -0.12
N PHE A 454 -11.71 5.36 0.82
CA PHE A 454 -10.56 6.25 0.95
C PHE A 454 -10.18 6.54 2.41
N LEU A 455 -8.93 6.97 2.59
CA LEU A 455 -8.31 7.31 3.87
C LEU A 455 -7.86 8.77 3.83
N TYR A 456 -8.14 9.52 4.90
CA TYR A 456 -7.70 10.90 5.04
C TYR A 456 -7.47 11.25 6.51
N LYS A 457 -6.29 11.81 6.84
CA LYS A 457 -5.88 12.21 8.20
C LYS A 457 -6.17 11.13 9.26
N GLY A 458 -5.76 9.89 8.99
CA GLY A 458 -5.93 8.78 9.92
C GLY A 458 -7.34 8.18 10.01
N ARG A 459 -8.31 8.70 9.24
CA ARG A 459 -9.71 8.24 9.25
C ARG A 459 -10.06 7.46 7.99
N PRO A 460 -10.73 6.29 8.12
CA PRO A 460 -11.29 5.57 6.99
C PRO A 460 -12.69 6.09 6.62
N TYR A 461 -13.00 6.08 5.33
CA TYR A 461 -14.33 6.39 4.80
C TYR A 461 -14.79 5.23 3.93
N THR A 462 -15.93 4.64 4.27
CA THR A 462 -16.52 3.54 3.50
C THR A 462 -17.13 4.03 2.20
N HIS A 463 -17.34 3.12 1.26
CA HIS A 463 -18.05 3.44 0.01
C HIS A 463 -19.44 4.02 0.27
N ASP A 464 -20.19 3.47 1.23
CA ASP A 464 -21.55 3.94 1.53
C ASP A 464 -21.58 5.33 2.20
N ALA A 465 -20.66 5.58 3.14
CA ALA A 465 -20.51 6.90 3.75
C ALA A 465 -20.12 7.97 2.70
N ALA A 466 -19.19 7.63 1.81
CA ALA A 466 -18.81 8.50 0.70
C ALA A 466 -19.98 8.74 -0.26
N LYS A 467 -20.73 7.70 -0.63
CA LYS A 467 -21.90 7.80 -1.50
C LYS A 467 -22.96 8.72 -0.90
N SER A 468 -23.27 8.56 0.38
CA SER A 468 -24.24 9.38 1.11
C SER A 468 -23.84 10.85 1.11
N ARG A 469 -22.55 11.14 1.36
CA ARG A 469 -22.03 12.50 1.26
C ARG A 469 -22.10 13.06 -0.16
N ILE A 470 -21.78 12.26 -1.18
CA ILE A 470 -21.89 12.68 -2.59
C ILE A 470 -23.36 13.01 -2.93
N ASP A 471 -24.32 12.18 -2.50
CA ASP A 471 -25.75 12.42 -2.74
C ASP A 471 -26.24 13.71 -2.06
N ALA A 472 -25.77 14.00 -0.84
CA ALA A 472 -26.07 15.27 -0.17
C ALA A 472 -25.50 16.47 -0.96
N VAL A 473 -24.26 16.39 -1.42
CA VAL A 473 -23.64 17.45 -2.23
C VAL A 473 -24.35 17.61 -3.59
N VAL A 474 -24.79 16.53 -4.23
CA VAL A 474 -25.60 16.62 -5.46
C VAL A 474 -26.87 17.43 -5.23
N ARG A 475 -27.58 17.19 -4.12
CA ARG A 475 -28.78 17.97 -3.77
C ARG A 475 -28.45 19.43 -3.48
N GLY A 476 -27.35 19.71 -2.79
CA GLY A 476 -26.85 21.08 -2.61
C GLY A 476 -26.55 21.79 -3.95
N LEU A 477 -25.92 21.09 -4.90
CA LEU A 477 -25.66 21.61 -6.24
C LEU A 477 -26.96 21.89 -7.03
N ILE A 478 -27.96 21.03 -6.91
CA ILE A 478 -29.29 21.25 -7.50
C ILE A 478 -29.95 22.49 -6.89
N HIS A 479 -29.88 22.65 -5.56
CA HIS A 479 -30.46 23.78 -4.85
C HIS A 479 -29.89 25.13 -5.32
N ILE A 480 -28.57 25.22 -5.52
CA ILE A 480 -27.93 26.43 -6.06
C ILE A 480 -28.02 26.54 -7.59
N GLY A 481 -28.81 25.68 -8.24
CA GLY A 481 -29.16 25.80 -9.65
C GLY A 481 -28.14 25.25 -10.65
N VAL A 482 -27.20 24.39 -10.22
CA VAL A 482 -26.29 23.69 -11.15
C VAL A 482 -27.05 22.68 -11.99
N ARG A 483 -26.78 22.67 -13.30
CA ARG A 483 -27.37 21.76 -14.27
C ARG A 483 -26.32 20.91 -14.98
N ARG A 484 -26.79 19.90 -15.71
CA ARG A 484 -25.95 19.09 -16.59
C ARG A 484 -25.25 19.98 -17.63
N GLY A 485 -23.95 19.81 -17.79
CA GLY A 485 -23.11 20.58 -18.71
C GLY A 485 -22.55 21.88 -18.16
N ASP A 486 -23.02 22.36 -17.00
CA ASP A 486 -22.48 23.57 -16.37
C ASP A 486 -21.02 23.37 -15.97
N ALA A 487 -20.18 24.39 -16.16
CA ALA A 487 -18.80 24.42 -15.70
C ALA A 487 -18.73 25.05 -14.31
N VAL A 488 -18.38 24.24 -13.30
CA VAL A 488 -18.30 24.67 -11.90
C VAL A 488 -16.85 24.63 -11.44
N GLY A 489 -16.36 25.78 -10.99
CA GLY A 489 -15.05 25.94 -10.38
C GLY A 489 -14.98 25.25 -9.02
N VAL A 490 -13.93 24.47 -8.80
CA VAL A 490 -13.62 23.82 -7.54
C VAL A 490 -12.31 24.41 -7.04
N LEU A 491 -12.38 25.26 -6.02
CA LEU A 491 -11.21 25.87 -5.38
C LEU A 491 -11.07 25.31 -3.96
N MET A 492 -10.43 24.15 -3.84
CA MET A 492 -10.29 23.46 -2.55
C MET A 492 -8.92 22.79 -2.44
N GLY A 493 -8.37 22.76 -1.22
CA GLY A 493 -7.29 21.85 -0.87
C GLY A 493 -7.76 20.38 -0.83
N THR A 494 -6.82 19.44 -0.81
CA THR A 494 -7.14 18.01 -0.72
C THR A 494 -7.86 17.70 0.59
N ARG A 495 -9.16 17.37 0.48
CA ARG A 495 -10.02 16.99 1.61
C ARG A 495 -11.17 16.09 1.16
N PRO A 496 -11.83 15.36 2.09
CA PRO A 496 -12.99 14.52 1.77
C PRO A 496 -14.08 15.27 1.00
N THR A 497 -14.35 16.52 1.38
CA THR A 497 -15.35 17.36 0.75
C THR A 497 -15.02 17.72 -0.71
N ALA A 498 -13.74 17.94 -1.04
CA ALA A 498 -13.31 18.18 -2.41
C ALA A 498 -13.56 16.95 -3.28
N LEU A 499 -13.21 15.76 -2.77
CA LEU A 499 -13.50 14.50 -3.45
C LEU A 499 -15.01 14.31 -3.67
N ALA A 500 -15.82 14.57 -2.65
CA ALA A 500 -17.28 14.46 -2.73
C ALA A 500 -17.88 15.45 -3.76
N LEU A 501 -17.39 16.69 -3.80
CA LEU A 501 -17.83 17.71 -4.76
C LEU A 501 -17.49 17.33 -6.20
N VAL A 502 -16.25 16.90 -6.48
CA VAL A 502 -15.85 16.48 -7.83
C VAL A 502 -16.66 15.26 -8.28
N ALA A 503 -16.93 14.32 -7.38
CA ALA A 503 -17.80 13.17 -7.65
C ALA A 503 -19.27 13.57 -7.84
N ALA A 504 -19.78 14.54 -7.07
CA ALA A 504 -21.14 15.05 -7.20
C ALA A 504 -21.36 15.77 -8.54
N LEU A 505 -20.42 16.61 -8.97
CA LEU A 505 -20.44 17.24 -10.29
C LEU A 505 -20.46 16.19 -11.40
N SER A 506 -19.62 15.15 -11.29
CA SER A 506 -19.63 14.01 -12.22
C SER A 506 -20.97 13.26 -12.21
N ARG A 507 -21.57 13.02 -11.04
CA ARG A 507 -22.88 12.37 -10.89
C ARG A 507 -24.02 13.21 -11.46
N LEU A 508 -23.94 14.53 -11.37
CA LEU A 508 -24.90 15.46 -11.99
C LEU A 508 -24.73 15.52 -13.52
N GLY A 509 -23.52 15.23 -14.02
CA GLY A 509 -23.14 15.44 -15.42
C GLY A 509 -22.70 16.88 -15.72
N ALA A 510 -22.30 17.62 -14.68
CA ALA A 510 -21.63 18.91 -14.80
C ALA A 510 -20.12 18.73 -15.02
N VAL A 511 -19.44 19.79 -15.43
CA VAL A 511 -17.99 19.83 -15.64
C VAL A 511 -17.31 20.39 -14.39
N ALA A 512 -16.39 19.62 -13.81
CA ALA A 512 -15.60 20.08 -12.67
C ALA A 512 -14.33 20.79 -13.17
N VAL A 513 -14.24 22.09 -12.92
CA VAL A 513 -13.10 22.94 -13.29
C VAL A 513 -12.20 23.09 -12.07
N LEU A 514 -11.07 22.40 -12.05
CA LEU A 514 -10.22 22.31 -10.85
C LEU A 514 -9.25 23.49 -10.81
N LEU A 515 -9.60 24.51 -10.02
CA LEU A 515 -8.85 25.75 -9.87
C LEU A 515 -7.69 25.53 -8.91
N ARG A 516 -6.54 26.16 -9.19
CA ARG A 516 -5.35 26.01 -8.36
C ARG A 516 -5.37 27.01 -7.19
N PRO A 517 -5.23 26.55 -5.93
CA PRO A 517 -5.13 27.45 -4.77
C PRO A 517 -4.03 28.50 -4.88
N ASP A 518 -2.92 28.17 -5.52
CA ASP A 518 -1.74 29.00 -5.76
C ASP A 518 -1.73 29.65 -7.16
N GLY A 519 -2.76 29.42 -7.98
CA GLY A 519 -2.84 29.92 -9.36
C GLY A 519 -3.41 31.34 -9.51
N ASP A 520 -3.34 31.84 -10.75
CA ASP A 520 -4.05 33.05 -11.19
C ASP A 520 -5.53 32.71 -11.38
N LEU A 521 -6.29 32.88 -10.30
CA LEU A 521 -7.69 32.49 -10.23
C LEU A 521 -8.56 33.20 -11.28
N ALA A 522 -8.31 34.49 -11.55
CA ALA A 522 -9.09 35.25 -12.52
C ALA A 522 -8.85 34.74 -13.94
N ALA A 523 -7.59 34.45 -14.30
CA ALA A 523 -7.28 33.85 -15.60
C ALA A 523 -7.84 32.43 -15.73
N GLU A 524 -7.76 31.62 -14.69
CA GLU A 524 -8.29 30.26 -14.68
C GLU A 524 -9.81 30.21 -14.80
N VAL A 525 -10.53 31.08 -14.09
CA VAL A 525 -11.99 31.22 -14.21
C VAL A 525 -12.40 31.59 -15.64
N ARG A 526 -11.71 32.56 -16.25
CA ARG A 526 -11.97 32.97 -17.65
C ARG A 526 -11.70 31.83 -18.63
N LEU A 527 -10.53 31.20 -18.55
CA LEU A 527 -10.13 30.10 -19.43
C LEU A 527 -11.02 28.86 -19.24
N GLY A 528 -11.45 28.61 -18.01
CA GLY A 528 -12.35 27.53 -17.62
C GLY A 528 -13.82 27.80 -17.94
N GLN A 529 -14.17 29.03 -18.34
CA GLN A 529 -15.55 29.47 -18.60
C GLN A 529 -16.48 29.20 -17.41
N VAL A 530 -16.00 29.51 -16.20
CA VAL A 530 -16.66 29.22 -14.95
C VAL A 530 -17.63 30.35 -14.57
N SER A 531 -18.89 30.01 -14.30
CA SER A 531 -19.90 30.95 -13.78
C SER A 531 -20.17 30.79 -12.28
N ARG A 532 -19.80 29.64 -11.69
CA ARG A 532 -19.95 29.36 -10.26
C ARG A 532 -18.69 28.72 -9.70
N VAL A 533 -18.24 29.18 -8.53
CA VAL A 533 -17.11 28.58 -7.81
C VAL A 533 -17.59 28.07 -6.45
N VAL A 534 -17.28 26.81 -6.15
CA VAL A 534 -17.43 26.24 -4.83
C VAL A 534 -16.03 26.19 -4.19
N VAL A 535 -15.90 26.79 -3.02
CA VAL A 535 -14.64 27.02 -2.31
C VAL A 535 -14.68 26.43 -0.90
N ASP A 536 -13.52 26.02 -0.38
CA ASP A 536 -13.40 25.63 1.03
C ASP A 536 -13.18 26.85 1.95
N PRO A 537 -13.33 26.71 3.28
CA PRO A 537 -13.13 27.83 4.21
C PRO A 537 -11.73 28.44 4.18
N GLU A 538 -10.69 27.65 3.91
CA GLU A 538 -9.31 28.11 3.90
C GLU A 538 -9.00 29.03 2.70
N HIS A 539 -9.73 28.85 1.59
CA HIS A 539 -9.56 29.63 0.37
C HIS A 539 -10.67 30.64 0.11
N ALA A 540 -11.64 30.79 1.02
CA ALA A 540 -12.80 31.68 0.84
C ALA A 540 -12.41 33.14 0.56
N ALA A 541 -11.35 33.66 1.17
CA ALA A 541 -10.87 35.02 0.93
C ALA A 541 -10.38 35.24 -0.51
N ARG A 542 -9.94 34.19 -1.22
CA ARG A 542 -9.40 34.27 -2.58
C ARG A 542 -10.48 34.57 -3.63
N VAL A 543 -11.74 34.30 -3.33
CA VAL A 543 -12.85 34.49 -4.29
C VAL A 543 -13.55 35.84 -4.14
N ALA A 544 -13.21 36.65 -3.12
CA ALA A 544 -13.90 37.90 -2.79
C ALA A 544 -13.81 39.00 -3.88
N GLY A 545 -12.92 38.85 -4.86
CA GLY A 545 -12.73 39.79 -5.98
C GLY A 545 -13.03 39.21 -7.36
N LEU A 546 -13.75 38.10 -7.45
CA LEU A 546 -14.14 37.52 -8.74
C LEU A 546 -15.43 38.17 -9.26
N ASP A 547 -15.30 39.09 -10.22
CA ASP A 547 -16.45 39.75 -10.85
C ASP A 547 -17.25 38.77 -11.73
N GLY A 548 -18.58 38.80 -11.58
CA GLY A 548 -19.51 38.04 -12.44
C GLY A 548 -19.55 36.53 -12.18
N VAL A 549 -19.04 36.06 -11.04
CA VAL A 549 -19.01 34.64 -10.66
C VAL A 549 -19.74 34.46 -9.34
N GLU A 550 -20.70 33.52 -9.29
CA GLU A 550 -21.36 33.18 -8.02
C GLU A 550 -20.45 32.27 -7.18
N THR A 551 -20.27 32.59 -5.91
CA THR A 551 -19.31 31.90 -5.03
C THR A 551 -20.00 31.29 -3.82
N TYR A 552 -19.73 30.01 -3.57
CA TYR A 552 -20.38 29.20 -2.54
C TYR A 552 -19.33 28.52 -1.65
N LEU A 553 -19.61 28.44 -0.36
CA LEU A 553 -18.74 27.78 0.61
C LEU A 553 -19.19 26.33 0.84
N LEU A 554 -18.25 25.38 0.89
CA LEU A 554 -18.53 23.98 1.22
C LEU A 554 -17.40 23.37 2.08
N GLY A 555 -17.75 22.61 3.12
CA GLY A 555 -16.80 21.95 4.03
C GLY A 555 -16.49 22.72 5.32
N GLY A 556 -17.27 23.75 5.65
CA GLY A 556 -17.13 24.58 6.85
C GLY A 556 -17.96 24.08 8.04
N ALA A 557 -17.68 22.89 8.56
CA ALA A 557 -18.35 22.42 9.77
C ALA A 557 -17.89 23.24 11.01
N GLY A 558 -18.62 24.32 11.32
CA GLY A 558 -18.72 24.89 12.67
C GLY A 558 -17.55 25.70 13.24
N ARG A 559 -16.51 26.07 12.49
CA ARG A 559 -15.40 26.91 13.00
C ARG A 559 -14.89 27.91 11.96
N GLY A 560 -15.26 29.19 12.08
CA GLY A 560 -14.70 30.32 11.32
C GLY A 560 -15.72 31.40 10.94
N GLU A 561 -15.26 32.64 10.79
CA GLU A 561 -16.07 33.75 10.25
C GLU A 561 -16.62 33.35 8.87
N ARG A 562 -17.95 33.29 8.75
CA ARG A 562 -18.66 32.75 7.59
C ARG A 562 -18.60 33.65 6.35
N GLY A 563 -17.89 34.79 6.42
CA GLY A 563 -17.86 35.79 5.36
C GLY A 563 -19.28 36.15 4.85
N SER A 564 -19.36 36.62 3.61
CA SER A 564 -20.63 36.89 2.90
C SER A 564 -21.07 35.76 1.96
N LEU A 565 -20.35 34.63 1.96
CA LEU A 565 -20.61 33.52 1.04
C LEU A 565 -21.76 32.65 1.53
N MET A 566 -22.58 32.13 0.62
CA MET A 566 -23.60 31.14 0.98
C MET A 566 -22.92 29.82 1.38
N ASP A 567 -23.14 29.39 2.61
CA ASP A 567 -22.64 28.11 3.13
C ASP A 567 -23.57 26.96 2.74
N MET A 568 -23.10 26.10 1.84
CA MET A 568 -23.85 24.94 1.37
C MET A 568 -24.05 23.88 2.46
N GLU A 569 -23.29 23.89 3.57
CA GLU A 569 -23.53 22.98 4.69
C GLU A 569 -24.82 23.33 5.47
N THR A 570 -25.40 24.51 5.23
CA THR A 570 -26.69 24.92 5.83
C THR A 570 -27.90 24.40 5.06
N ILE A 571 -27.69 23.85 3.86
CA ILE A 571 -28.73 23.24 3.05
C ILE A 571 -29.04 21.87 3.64
N ASP A 572 -30.29 21.67 4.09
CA ASP A 572 -30.78 20.34 4.42
C ASP A 572 -31.02 19.54 3.13
N PRO A 573 -30.21 18.51 2.82
CA PRO A 573 -30.37 17.76 1.60
C PRO A 573 -31.71 17.00 1.55
N GLU A 574 -32.33 16.67 2.68
CA GLU A 574 -33.62 15.95 2.69
C GLU A 574 -34.79 16.83 2.27
N LEU A 575 -34.66 18.15 2.40
CA LEU A 575 -35.68 19.13 2.04
C LEU A 575 -35.54 19.65 0.60
N VAL A 576 -34.51 19.24 -0.14
CA VAL A 576 -34.32 19.68 -1.53
C VAL A 576 -35.22 18.89 -2.48
N ASP A 577 -36.15 19.60 -3.13
CA ASP A 577 -36.96 19.05 -4.21
C ASP A 577 -36.09 18.64 -5.41
N VAL A 578 -36.01 17.33 -5.67
CA VAL A 578 -35.24 16.79 -6.79
C VAL A 578 -36.05 16.96 -8.08
N PRO A 579 -35.57 17.76 -9.05
CA PRO A 579 -36.35 18.05 -10.25
C PRO A 579 -36.39 16.86 -11.21
N GLY A 580 -37.49 16.73 -11.96
CA GLY A 580 -37.72 15.59 -12.87
C GLY A 580 -36.71 15.44 -14.02
N TRP A 581 -35.92 16.48 -14.32
CA TRP A 581 -34.82 16.39 -15.30
C TRP A 581 -33.58 15.68 -14.75
N PHE A 582 -33.44 15.60 -13.42
CA PHE A 582 -32.26 15.04 -12.80
C PHE A 582 -32.19 13.53 -13.04
N ARG A 583 -31.06 13.10 -13.60
CA ARG A 583 -30.73 11.68 -13.76
C ARG A 583 -29.31 11.47 -13.29
N ALA A 584 -29.14 10.65 -12.25
CA ALA A 584 -27.82 10.32 -11.73
C ALA A 584 -26.92 9.67 -12.81
N ASN A 585 -25.68 10.14 -12.89
CA ASN A 585 -24.63 9.73 -13.80
C ASN A 585 -25.08 9.72 -15.28
N PRO A 586 -25.47 10.87 -15.86
CA PRO A 586 -25.92 10.93 -17.25
C PRO A 586 -24.76 11.02 -18.25
N GLY A 587 -23.53 11.23 -17.76
CA GLY A 587 -22.33 11.44 -18.57
C GLY A 587 -22.02 10.31 -19.54
N ARG A 588 -21.64 10.70 -20.76
CA ARG A 588 -21.14 9.83 -21.81
C ARG A 588 -19.64 10.03 -22.00
N ALA A 589 -18.98 9.04 -22.60
CA ALA A 589 -17.53 9.03 -22.74
C ALA A 589 -17.00 10.25 -23.51
N GLY A 590 -17.71 10.74 -24.52
CA GLY A 590 -17.37 11.95 -25.28
C GLY A 590 -17.64 13.26 -24.53
N ASP A 591 -18.44 13.24 -23.47
CA ASP A 591 -18.76 14.45 -22.70
C ASP A 591 -17.52 14.96 -21.95
N LEU A 592 -17.36 16.28 -21.88
CA LEU A 592 -16.36 16.93 -21.04
C LEU A 592 -16.65 16.62 -19.57
N ALA A 593 -15.63 16.20 -18.82
CA ALA A 593 -15.76 15.84 -17.42
C ALA A 593 -15.00 16.81 -16.50
N PHE A 594 -13.77 17.14 -16.89
CA PHE A 594 -12.88 17.97 -16.08
C PHE A 594 -12.15 19.03 -16.91
N VAL A 595 -11.82 20.14 -16.27
CA VAL A 595 -10.84 21.11 -16.78
C VAL A 595 -9.76 21.30 -15.73
N VAL A 596 -8.50 21.22 -16.14
CA VAL A 596 -7.32 21.41 -15.28
C VAL A 596 -6.35 22.41 -15.92
N PHE A 597 -5.61 23.15 -15.11
CA PHE A 597 -4.73 24.21 -15.59
C PHE A 597 -3.26 23.84 -15.48
N ARG A 598 -2.45 24.26 -16.47
CA ARG A 598 -0.99 24.12 -16.45
C ARG A 598 -0.31 25.37 -16.99
N GLY A 599 0.90 25.63 -16.52
CA GLY A 599 1.65 26.84 -16.86
C GLY A 599 1.36 28.01 -15.91
N GLU A 600 2.08 29.11 -16.13
CA GLU A 600 2.01 30.35 -15.37
C GLU A 600 2.05 31.53 -16.35
N GLY A 601 1.46 32.66 -15.96
CA GLY A 601 1.40 33.88 -16.78
C GLY A 601 0.84 33.60 -18.18
N GLU A 602 1.54 34.09 -19.21
CA GLU A 602 1.15 33.95 -20.62
C GLU A 602 1.17 32.50 -21.14
N LEU A 603 1.83 31.58 -20.42
CA LEU A 603 1.91 30.16 -20.74
C LEU A 603 0.79 29.34 -20.08
N LEU A 604 -0.09 29.97 -19.31
CA LEU A 604 -1.24 29.31 -18.69
C LEU A 604 -2.19 28.75 -19.75
N ARG A 605 -2.52 27.47 -19.66
CA ARG A 605 -3.44 26.76 -20.56
C ARG A 605 -4.45 25.92 -19.78
N ALA A 606 -5.68 25.87 -20.29
CA ALA A 606 -6.75 25.01 -19.78
C ALA A 606 -6.80 23.71 -20.59
N HIS A 607 -6.62 22.57 -19.91
CA HIS A 607 -6.71 21.24 -20.51
C HIS A 607 -8.09 20.65 -20.25
N ARG A 608 -8.78 20.28 -21.32
CA ARG A 608 -10.13 19.71 -21.31
C ARG A 608 -10.07 18.19 -21.34
N ILE A 609 -10.68 17.55 -20.35
CA ILE A 609 -10.59 16.10 -20.13
C ILE A 609 -11.99 15.50 -20.21
N THR A 610 -12.21 14.64 -21.21
CA THR A 610 -13.47 13.91 -21.38
C THR A 610 -13.59 12.74 -20.41
N ASN A 611 -14.81 12.24 -20.21
CA ASN A 611 -15.02 11.01 -19.42
C ASN A 611 -14.24 9.82 -20.00
N ARG A 612 -14.10 9.74 -21.33
CA ARG A 612 -13.29 8.74 -22.02
C ARG A 612 -11.81 8.86 -21.67
N ARG A 613 -11.27 10.08 -21.73
CA ARG A 613 -9.85 10.33 -21.40
C ARG A 613 -9.55 10.00 -19.94
N TRP A 614 -10.47 10.35 -19.03
CA TRP A 614 -10.36 9.97 -17.62
C TRP A 614 -10.43 8.45 -17.45
N ALA A 615 -11.41 7.77 -18.06
CA ALA A 615 -11.56 6.32 -17.99
C ALA A 615 -10.34 5.58 -18.56
N LEU A 616 -9.76 6.06 -19.67
CA LEU A 616 -8.54 5.52 -20.24
C LEU A 616 -7.38 5.53 -19.23
N SER A 617 -7.17 6.65 -18.53
CA SER A 617 -6.19 6.72 -17.44
C SER A 617 -6.57 5.83 -16.26
N ALA A 618 -7.82 5.84 -15.83
CA ALA A 618 -8.28 5.08 -14.67
C ALA A 618 -8.05 3.56 -14.85
N PHE A 619 -8.59 2.99 -15.93
CA PHE A 619 -8.40 1.56 -16.23
C PHE A 619 -6.97 1.24 -16.69
N GLY A 620 -6.29 2.17 -17.37
CA GLY A 620 -4.89 2.04 -17.74
C GLY A 620 -4.00 1.89 -16.51
N THR A 621 -4.10 2.80 -15.56
CA THR A 621 -3.42 2.72 -14.27
C THR A 621 -3.78 1.45 -13.52
N ALA A 622 -5.07 1.13 -13.39
CA ALA A 622 -5.50 -0.09 -12.68
C ALA A 622 -4.94 -1.37 -13.30
N SER A 623 -4.82 -1.42 -14.63
CA SER A 623 -4.32 -2.61 -15.34
C SER A 623 -2.79 -2.68 -15.29
N SER A 624 -2.12 -1.57 -15.59
CA SER A 624 -0.66 -1.50 -15.63
C SER A 624 0.00 -1.63 -14.26
N ALA A 625 -0.64 -1.14 -13.19
CA ALA A 625 -0.18 -1.35 -11.83
C ALA A 625 -0.71 -2.65 -11.20
N ALA A 626 -1.51 -3.43 -11.94
CA ALA A 626 -2.18 -4.64 -11.46
C ALA A 626 -2.91 -4.40 -10.12
N LEU A 627 -3.74 -3.35 -10.06
CA LEU A 627 -4.43 -2.99 -8.82
C LEU A 627 -5.53 -4.01 -8.49
N SER A 628 -5.60 -4.35 -7.21
CA SER A 628 -6.63 -5.22 -6.63
C SER A 628 -7.28 -4.55 -5.40
N PRO A 629 -8.38 -5.10 -4.86
CA PRO A 629 -8.96 -4.63 -3.60
C PRO A 629 -8.02 -4.70 -2.38
N SER A 630 -6.96 -5.51 -2.46
CA SER A 630 -5.93 -5.57 -1.42
C SER A 630 -5.00 -4.35 -1.42
N ASP A 631 -4.92 -3.62 -2.53
CA ASP A 631 -4.01 -2.49 -2.68
C ASP A 631 -4.52 -1.24 -1.96
N THR A 632 -3.57 -0.38 -1.58
CA THR A 632 -3.85 1.01 -1.20
C THR A 632 -2.95 1.93 -2.00
N VAL A 633 -3.60 2.77 -2.82
CA VAL A 633 -2.95 3.76 -3.67
C VAL A 633 -2.78 5.05 -2.88
N TYR A 634 -1.54 5.49 -2.66
CA TYR A 634 -1.24 6.72 -1.96
C TYR A 634 -1.07 7.89 -2.93
N SER A 635 -1.97 8.88 -2.83
CA SER A 635 -1.90 10.13 -3.57
C SER A 635 -1.25 11.22 -2.72
N ILE A 636 0.00 11.54 -3.04
CA ILE A 636 0.77 12.62 -2.39
C ILE A 636 0.63 13.97 -3.11
N THR A 637 0.08 13.96 -4.33
CA THR A 637 -0.24 15.17 -5.09
C THR A 637 -1.67 15.62 -4.81
N PRO A 638 -1.97 16.93 -4.88
CA PRO A 638 -3.30 17.43 -4.59
C PRO A 638 -4.31 17.08 -5.68
N LEU A 639 -5.61 17.04 -5.35
CA LEU A 639 -6.67 16.53 -6.23
C LEU A 639 -6.78 17.27 -7.57
N GLN A 640 -6.47 18.57 -7.62
CA GLN A 640 -6.42 19.36 -8.86
C GLN A 640 -5.28 18.97 -9.80
N HIS A 641 -4.28 18.22 -9.31
CA HIS A 641 -3.19 17.72 -10.16
C HIS A 641 -3.66 16.50 -10.98
N PRO A 642 -3.35 16.42 -12.28
CA PRO A 642 -3.77 15.31 -13.13
C PRO A 642 -3.38 13.91 -12.62
N SER A 643 -2.23 13.76 -11.98
CA SER A 643 -1.83 12.47 -11.40
C SER A 643 -2.77 12.02 -10.27
N ALA A 644 -3.26 12.93 -9.43
CA ALA A 644 -4.19 12.57 -8.37
C ALA A 644 -5.55 12.17 -8.97
N LEU A 645 -6.12 13.02 -9.84
CA LEU A 645 -7.46 12.84 -10.37
C LEU A 645 -7.58 11.66 -11.36
N LEU A 646 -6.64 11.55 -12.30
CA LEU A 646 -6.74 10.57 -13.40
C LEU A 646 -6.08 9.23 -13.04
N MET A 647 -4.97 9.25 -12.30
CA MET A 647 -4.16 8.07 -12.01
C MET A 647 -4.43 7.52 -10.60
N SER A 648 -4.23 8.30 -9.54
CA SER A 648 -4.43 7.78 -8.17
C SER A 648 -5.90 7.46 -7.88
N LEU A 649 -6.78 8.45 -7.99
CA LEU A 649 -8.22 8.27 -7.77
C LEU A 649 -8.84 7.38 -8.86
N GLY A 650 -8.56 7.68 -10.14
CA GLY A 650 -9.05 6.88 -11.26
C GLY A 650 -8.64 5.41 -11.15
N GLY A 651 -7.35 5.14 -10.91
CA GLY A 651 -6.80 3.80 -10.72
C GLY A 651 -7.40 3.08 -9.53
N ALA A 652 -7.52 3.74 -8.36
CA ALA A 652 -8.13 3.15 -7.18
C ALA A 652 -9.58 2.75 -7.43
N VAL A 653 -10.39 3.64 -8.01
CA VAL A 653 -11.81 3.39 -8.31
C VAL A 653 -11.99 2.30 -9.37
N ALA A 654 -11.20 2.31 -10.45
CA ALA A 654 -11.26 1.28 -11.50
C ALA A 654 -10.71 -0.08 -11.02
N GLY A 655 -9.73 -0.05 -10.11
CA GLY A 655 -9.11 -1.22 -9.49
C GLY A 655 -9.96 -1.85 -8.39
N GLY A 656 -10.84 -1.07 -7.77
CA GLY A 656 -11.51 -1.44 -6.51
C GLY A 656 -10.56 -1.37 -5.31
N ALA A 657 -9.43 -0.67 -5.43
CA ALA A 657 -8.43 -0.49 -4.39
C ALA A 657 -8.79 0.69 -3.49
N ARG A 658 -8.18 0.76 -2.29
CA ARG A 658 -8.34 1.92 -1.41
C ARG A 658 -7.51 3.10 -1.90
N LEU A 659 -8.00 4.31 -1.68
CA LEU A 659 -7.25 5.54 -1.94
C LEU A 659 -6.80 6.20 -0.62
N ALA A 660 -5.51 6.35 -0.38
CA ALA A 660 -5.01 7.22 0.68
C ALA A 660 -4.69 8.60 0.12
N LEU A 661 -5.19 9.66 0.77
CA LEU A 661 -4.99 11.05 0.37
C LEU A 661 -4.08 11.75 1.38
N ALA A 662 -2.94 12.24 0.90
CA ALA A 662 -2.08 13.12 1.69
C ALA A 662 -2.74 14.50 1.83
N SER A 663 -2.66 15.09 3.02
CA SER A 663 -3.00 16.52 3.18
C SER A 663 -1.87 17.42 2.71
N ALA A 664 -0.63 16.97 2.86
CA ALA A 664 0.59 17.60 2.38
C ALA A 664 1.65 16.51 2.18
N TYR A 665 2.67 16.79 1.38
CA TYR A 665 3.83 15.92 1.26
C TYR A 665 4.89 16.32 2.29
N ASP A 666 5.41 15.33 3.01
CA ASP A 666 6.54 15.47 3.93
C ASP A 666 7.36 14.16 3.90
N PRO A 667 8.65 14.20 3.54
CA PRO A 667 9.49 13.01 3.48
C PRO A 667 9.74 12.38 4.87
N GLU A 668 9.71 13.16 5.96
CA GLU A 668 9.94 12.64 7.32
C GLU A 668 8.79 11.74 7.77
N THR A 669 7.55 12.14 7.48
CA THR A 669 6.35 11.40 7.86
C THR A 669 5.88 10.39 6.82
N PHE A 670 6.46 10.39 5.62
CA PHE A 670 6.02 9.56 4.49
C PHE A 670 5.87 8.09 4.87
N TRP A 671 6.91 7.49 5.48
CA TRP A 671 6.91 6.06 5.81
C TRP A 671 5.95 5.71 6.94
N ASP A 672 5.71 6.64 7.85
CA ASP A 672 4.76 6.48 8.96
C ASP A 672 3.33 6.47 8.44
N GLU A 673 3.02 7.38 7.51
CA GLU A 673 1.75 7.39 6.82
C GLU A 673 1.61 6.17 5.89
N ALA A 674 2.68 5.78 5.18
CA ALA A 674 2.66 4.60 4.33
C ALA A 674 2.32 3.33 5.12
N ARG A 675 2.92 3.15 6.31
CA ARG A 675 2.60 2.06 7.23
C ARG A 675 1.21 2.19 7.85
N ARG A 676 0.82 3.38 8.29
CA ARG A 676 -0.51 3.64 8.91
C ARG A 676 -1.65 3.45 7.91
N TYR A 677 -1.45 3.80 6.65
CA TYR A 677 -2.42 3.63 5.58
C TYR A 677 -2.27 2.31 4.85
N GLY A 678 -1.27 1.48 5.16
CA GLY A 678 -1.05 0.20 4.49
C GLY A 678 -0.83 0.33 2.98
N VAL A 679 0.00 1.30 2.59
CA VAL A 679 0.25 1.68 1.20
C VAL A 679 1.03 0.58 0.48
N THR A 680 0.52 0.18 -0.68
CA THR A 680 1.18 -0.77 -1.59
C THR A 680 1.63 -0.10 -2.88
N VAL A 681 0.94 0.95 -3.32
CA VAL A 681 1.28 1.72 -4.51
C VAL A 681 1.32 3.20 -4.15
N ALA A 682 2.43 3.88 -4.39
CA ALA A 682 2.55 5.31 -4.12
C ALA A 682 2.69 6.08 -5.44
N SER A 683 1.85 7.09 -5.64
CA SER A 683 2.06 8.02 -6.75
C SER A 683 3.26 8.92 -6.48
N TYR A 684 3.95 9.36 -7.54
CA TYR A 684 5.06 10.30 -7.39
C TYR A 684 5.04 11.41 -8.46
N THR A 685 5.63 12.55 -8.10
CA THR A 685 6.43 13.34 -9.05
C THR A 685 7.90 13.06 -8.73
N TRP A 686 8.77 13.12 -9.73
CA TRP A 686 10.14 12.64 -9.54
C TRP A 686 10.88 13.43 -8.45
N MET A 687 10.54 14.71 -8.24
CA MET A 687 11.10 15.50 -7.14
C MET A 687 10.67 15.02 -5.76
N LEU A 688 9.40 14.71 -5.55
CA LEU A 688 8.94 14.14 -4.27
C LEU A 688 9.64 12.80 -3.99
N LEU A 689 9.95 12.04 -5.04
CA LEU A 689 10.69 10.79 -4.85
C LEU A 689 12.18 11.02 -4.64
N ARG A 690 12.77 12.07 -5.25
CA ARG A 690 14.15 12.52 -4.96
C ARG A 690 14.30 12.89 -3.50
N ASP A 691 13.42 13.76 -3.00
CA ASP A 691 13.49 14.25 -1.63
C ASP A 691 13.32 13.08 -0.63
N LEU A 692 12.45 12.10 -0.93
CA LEU A 692 12.30 10.89 -0.12
C LEU A 692 13.57 10.00 -0.14
N VAL A 693 14.22 9.85 -1.29
CA VAL A 693 15.47 9.09 -1.44
C VAL A 693 16.65 9.78 -0.77
N GLU A 694 16.59 11.10 -0.58
CA GLU A 694 17.66 11.89 0.05
C GLU A 694 17.41 12.11 1.56
N ALA A 695 16.19 11.89 2.04
CA ALA A 695 15.83 12.00 3.46
C ALA A 695 16.59 10.98 4.34
N PRO A 696 16.82 11.28 5.63
CA PRO A 696 17.42 10.33 6.57
C PRO A 696 16.68 8.97 6.59
N PRO A 697 17.38 7.85 6.81
CA PRO A 697 16.74 6.54 6.94
C PRO A 697 15.67 6.53 8.03
N ASN A 698 14.49 6.02 7.70
CA ASN A 698 13.37 5.87 8.65
C ASN A 698 13.18 4.37 8.99
N PRO A 699 13.08 3.97 10.27
CA PRO A 699 12.83 2.57 10.63
C PRO A 699 11.63 1.93 9.91
N ALA A 700 10.58 2.71 9.64
CA ALA A 700 9.37 2.26 8.97
C ALA A 700 9.56 1.96 7.47
N GLU A 701 10.68 2.42 6.86
CA GLU A 701 11.03 2.13 5.46
C GLU A 701 11.53 0.69 5.27
N ARG A 702 12.01 0.03 6.33
CA ARG A 702 12.43 -1.38 6.25
C ARG A 702 11.21 -2.28 6.12
N HIS A 703 11.24 -3.26 5.22
CA HIS A 703 10.14 -4.23 5.01
C HIS A 703 8.77 -3.59 4.75
N HIS A 704 8.76 -2.41 4.12
CA HIS A 704 7.52 -1.73 3.76
C HIS A 704 6.66 -2.54 2.77
N ALA A 705 5.36 -2.26 2.73
CA ALA A 705 4.45 -2.90 1.77
C ALA A 705 4.43 -2.26 0.38
N VAL A 706 5.11 -1.12 0.20
CA VAL A 706 5.16 -0.42 -1.10
C VAL A 706 5.86 -1.31 -2.12
N ARG A 707 5.10 -1.79 -3.10
CA ARG A 707 5.59 -2.62 -4.22
C ARG A 707 5.85 -1.80 -5.47
N LEU A 708 5.22 -0.63 -5.60
CA LEU A 708 5.23 0.15 -6.83
C LEU A 708 5.16 1.66 -6.56
N PHE A 709 6.12 2.39 -7.13
CA PHE A 709 6.04 3.83 -7.32
C PHE A 709 5.53 4.12 -8.72
N ILE A 710 4.44 4.88 -8.84
CA ILE A 710 3.78 5.14 -10.12
C ILE A 710 3.74 6.64 -10.45
N GLY A 711 4.17 7.01 -11.66
CA GLY A 711 4.25 8.43 -12.02
C GLY A 711 4.81 8.67 -13.40
N SER A 712 5.38 9.87 -13.57
CA SER A 712 5.94 10.32 -14.84
C SER A 712 7.14 11.25 -14.64
N GLY A 713 8.06 11.22 -15.60
CA GLY A 713 9.23 12.10 -15.69
C GLY A 713 10.44 11.62 -14.88
N MET A 714 10.55 10.33 -14.56
CA MET A 714 11.63 9.81 -13.72
C MET A 714 13.02 9.94 -14.38
N PRO A 715 13.98 10.67 -13.76
CA PRO A 715 15.37 10.63 -14.20
C PRO A 715 16.00 9.23 -14.00
N ARG A 716 16.81 8.78 -14.94
CA ARG A 716 17.41 7.43 -14.94
C ARG A 716 18.26 7.15 -13.71
N GLY A 717 19.09 8.10 -13.28
CA GLY A 717 19.90 8.00 -12.07
C GLY A 717 19.03 7.86 -10.81
N LEU A 718 17.99 8.69 -10.69
CA LEU A 718 17.06 8.63 -9.56
C LEU A 718 16.30 7.30 -9.50
N TRP A 719 15.83 6.79 -10.65
CA TRP A 719 15.15 5.49 -10.75
C TRP A 719 15.95 4.39 -10.05
N ARG A 720 17.24 4.26 -10.37
CA ARG A 720 18.09 3.22 -9.78
C ARG A 720 18.19 3.37 -8.27
N ARG A 721 18.41 4.59 -7.78
CA ARG A 721 18.50 4.86 -6.34
C ARG A 721 17.22 4.51 -5.59
N VAL A 722 16.05 4.74 -6.21
CA VAL A 722 14.75 4.37 -5.65
C VAL A 722 14.65 2.84 -5.53
N GLU A 723 14.94 2.10 -6.59
CA GLU A 723 14.88 0.64 -6.58
C GLU A 723 15.93 0.02 -5.64
N ASP A 724 17.11 0.64 -5.52
CA ASP A 724 18.17 0.20 -4.61
C ASP A 724 17.81 0.45 -3.13
N ARG A 725 17.32 1.66 -2.80
CA ARG A 725 17.01 2.04 -1.40
C ARG A 725 15.71 1.38 -0.90
N PHE A 726 14.70 1.30 -1.75
CA PHE A 726 13.35 0.87 -1.37
C PHE A 726 12.98 -0.50 -1.93
N ALA A 727 13.97 -1.38 -2.12
CA ALA A 727 13.73 -2.75 -2.56
C ALA A 727 12.71 -3.46 -1.64
N PRO A 728 11.71 -4.19 -2.19
CA PRO A 728 11.57 -4.62 -3.58
C PRO A 728 10.72 -3.68 -4.46
N ALA A 729 10.46 -2.44 -4.04
CA ALA A 729 9.63 -1.51 -4.81
C ALA A 729 10.22 -1.28 -6.22
N ARG A 730 9.33 -1.27 -7.22
CA ARG A 730 9.66 -0.95 -8.61
C ARG A 730 9.09 0.40 -8.99
N VAL A 731 9.62 0.99 -10.06
CA VAL A 731 9.03 2.19 -10.66
C VAL A 731 8.23 1.81 -11.91
N LEU A 732 7.01 2.34 -12.00
CA LEU A 732 6.16 2.27 -13.18
C LEU A 732 6.00 3.67 -13.76
N GLU A 733 6.55 3.85 -14.95
CA GLU A 733 6.62 5.13 -15.65
C GLU A 733 5.57 5.18 -16.76
N PHE A 734 4.86 6.30 -16.82
CA PHE A 734 3.85 6.59 -17.83
C PHE A 734 4.17 7.87 -18.57
N TYR A 735 3.90 7.84 -19.87
CA TYR A 735 3.70 9.04 -20.66
C TYR A 735 2.22 9.17 -21.00
N ALA A 736 1.71 10.38 -20.85
CA ALA A 736 0.38 10.74 -21.29
C ALA A 736 0.50 12.05 -22.07
N ALA A 737 0.04 12.05 -23.31
CA ALA A 737 0.07 13.27 -24.10
C ALA A 737 -0.75 14.37 -23.42
N THR A 738 -0.23 15.59 -23.57
CA THR A 738 -0.84 16.83 -23.10
C THR A 738 -2.21 17.05 -23.73
N GLU A 739 -2.36 16.66 -25.01
CA GLU A 739 -3.58 16.73 -25.79
C GLU A 739 -3.79 15.36 -26.47
N GLY A 740 -5.03 14.86 -26.43
CA GLY A 740 -5.38 13.56 -27.01
C GLY A 740 -5.34 12.38 -26.05
N GLU A 741 -5.41 11.18 -26.62
CA GLU A 741 -5.63 9.92 -25.91
C GLU A 741 -4.43 8.95 -26.00
N SER A 742 -3.23 9.43 -26.38
CA SER A 742 -2.03 8.58 -26.40
C SER A 742 -1.46 8.43 -24.99
N VAL A 743 -1.23 7.17 -24.61
CA VAL A 743 -0.65 6.78 -23.33
C VAL A 743 0.38 5.69 -23.60
N LEU A 744 1.62 5.91 -23.13
CA LEU A 744 2.69 4.91 -23.17
C LEU A 744 2.99 4.45 -21.75
N VAL A 745 3.32 3.17 -21.59
CA VAL A 745 3.61 2.58 -20.27
C VAL A 745 4.81 1.65 -20.32
N ASN A 746 5.76 1.84 -19.41
CA ASN A 746 6.89 0.94 -19.22
C ASN A 746 6.56 -0.20 -18.24
N LEU A 747 5.77 -1.18 -18.71
CA LEU A 747 5.37 -2.33 -17.89
C LEU A 747 6.54 -3.22 -17.46
N SER A 748 7.62 -3.27 -18.24
CA SER A 748 8.75 -4.14 -17.93
C SER A 748 9.55 -3.65 -16.72
N GLY A 749 9.63 -2.32 -16.54
CA GLY A 749 10.54 -1.66 -15.62
C GLY A 749 12.03 -2.00 -15.84
N LYS A 750 12.40 -2.74 -16.90
CA LYS A 750 13.78 -3.23 -17.13
C LYS A 750 14.68 -2.20 -17.80
N LYS A 751 14.08 -1.18 -18.42
CA LYS A 751 14.76 -0.12 -19.16
C LYS A 751 14.48 1.23 -18.49
N PRO A 752 15.23 1.60 -17.43
CA PRO A 752 15.08 2.91 -16.80
C PRO A 752 15.24 4.03 -17.82
N GLY A 753 14.27 4.95 -17.88
CA GLY A 753 14.20 6.05 -18.85
C GLY A 753 13.31 5.78 -20.07
N SER A 754 12.94 4.52 -20.33
CA SER A 754 11.96 4.22 -21.36
C SER A 754 10.54 4.56 -20.88
N LEU A 755 9.73 5.10 -21.80
CA LEU A 755 8.30 5.34 -21.61
C LEU A 755 7.46 4.13 -22.09
N GLY A 756 8.11 3.07 -22.54
CA GLY A 756 7.52 1.79 -22.88
C GLY A 756 6.68 1.85 -24.16
N ARG A 757 5.48 1.25 -24.12
CA ARG A 757 4.66 1.00 -25.31
C ARG A 757 3.23 1.53 -25.17
N PRO A 758 2.51 1.73 -26.28
CA PRO A 758 1.11 2.14 -26.24
C PRO A 758 0.26 1.22 -25.38
N LEU A 759 -0.51 1.83 -24.47
CA LEU A 759 -1.48 1.12 -23.65
C LEU A 759 -2.63 0.60 -24.54
N PRO A 760 -3.12 -0.64 -24.36
CA PRO A 760 -4.31 -1.10 -25.07
C PRO A 760 -5.51 -0.17 -24.85
N GLY A 761 -6.23 0.17 -25.93
CA GLY A 761 -7.34 1.12 -25.92
C GLY A 761 -6.95 2.61 -25.99
N SER A 762 -5.66 2.94 -25.90
CA SER A 762 -5.13 4.28 -26.21
C SER A 762 -5.09 4.53 -27.73
N ALA A 763 -4.82 5.78 -28.12
CA ALA A 763 -4.67 6.10 -29.54
C ALA A 763 -3.50 5.34 -30.18
N GLU A 764 -3.66 4.90 -31.44
CA GLU A 764 -2.53 4.41 -32.24
C GLU A 764 -1.48 5.52 -32.31
N VAL A 765 -0.20 5.17 -32.13
CA VAL A 765 0.91 6.12 -32.25
C VAL A 765 1.90 5.67 -33.31
N ARG A 766 2.49 6.65 -33.99
CA ARG A 766 3.57 6.45 -34.96
C ARG A 766 4.66 7.50 -34.75
N LEU A 767 5.86 7.18 -35.19
CA LEU A 767 7.00 8.08 -35.15
C LEU A 767 7.35 8.50 -36.57
N ALA A 768 7.14 9.77 -36.89
CA ALA A 768 7.42 10.31 -38.22
C ALA A 768 8.70 11.14 -38.21
N ARG A 769 9.47 11.07 -39.30
CA ARG A 769 10.59 11.97 -39.53
C ARG A 769 10.11 13.42 -39.50
N TYR A 770 10.89 14.26 -38.84
CA TYR A 770 10.50 15.62 -38.57
C TYR A 770 11.67 16.57 -38.85
N VAL A 771 11.46 17.46 -39.82
CA VAL A 771 12.44 18.47 -40.21
C VAL A 771 12.35 19.61 -39.20
N LEU A 772 13.31 19.64 -38.27
CA LEU A 772 13.28 20.54 -37.11
C LEU A 772 13.44 22.01 -37.51
N GLU A 773 14.11 22.29 -38.63
CA GLU A 773 14.40 23.63 -39.14
C GLU A 773 13.13 24.39 -39.51
N ASN A 774 12.19 23.71 -40.18
CA ASN A 774 10.96 24.31 -40.69
C ASN A 774 9.70 23.84 -39.94
N GLY A 775 9.83 22.90 -38.99
CA GLY A 775 8.72 22.42 -38.16
C GLY A 775 7.68 21.62 -38.93
N ARG A 776 8.12 20.81 -39.90
CA ARG A 776 7.24 20.00 -40.76
C ARG A 776 7.64 18.53 -40.75
N LEU A 777 6.65 17.68 -41.00
CA LEU A 777 6.90 16.26 -41.26
C LEU A 777 7.69 16.13 -42.57
N ASP A 778 8.64 15.20 -42.59
CA ASP A 778 9.37 14.86 -43.81
C ASP A 778 8.49 13.97 -44.68
N GLU A 779 8.31 14.35 -45.94
CA GLU A 779 7.39 13.71 -46.89
C GLU A 779 8.17 12.96 -47.97
N GLY A 780 7.73 11.74 -48.26
CA GLY A 780 8.27 10.92 -49.33
C GLY A 780 7.84 11.40 -50.72
N PRO A 781 8.34 10.77 -51.80
CA PRO A 781 7.94 11.10 -53.17
C PRO A 781 6.45 10.90 -53.47
N ASP A 782 5.76 10.13 -52.64
CA ASP A 782 4.32 9.85 -52.69
C ASP A 782 3.46 10.89 -51.96
N GLY A 783 4.09 11.86 -51.29
CA GLY A 783 3.42 12.93 -50.53
C GLY A 783 2.96 12.51 -49.12
N PHE A 784 3.38 11.34 -48.63
CA PHE A 784 3.10 10.90 -47.26
C PHE A 784 4.31 11.06 -46.34
N ALA A 785 4.06 11.19 -45.04
CA ALA A 785 5.11 11.30 -44.04
C ALA A 785 5.96 10.02 -43.96
N ILE A 786 7.28 10.18 -43.85
CA ILE A 786 8.22 9.07 -43.72
C ILE A 786 8.26 8.58 -42.26
N GLU A 787 8.03 7.30 -42.00
CA GLU A 787 8.16 6.72 -40.66
C GLU A 787 9.65 6.60 -40.26
N CYS A 788 9.96 6.82 -38.98
CA CYS A 788 11.31 6.68 -38.45
C CYS A 788 11.74 5.21 -38.32
N GLU A 789 13.00 4.96 -38.68
CA GLU A 789 13.66 3.68 -38.40
C GLU A 789 14.01 3.55 -36.89
N PRO A 790 14.25 2.33 -36.38
CA PRO A 790 14.69 2.15 -35.00
C PRO A 790 15.95 2.98 -34.67
N GLY A 791 15.89 3.72 -33.56
CA GLY A 791 16.95 4.62 -33.11
C GLY A 791 16.89 6.04 -33.69
N GLU A 792 16.11 6.27 -34.75
CA GLU A 792 15.94 7.59 -35.34
C GLU A 792 15.02 8.46 -34.49
N ILE A 793 15.40 9.73 -34.29
CA ILE A 793 14.59 10.72 -33.57
C ILE A 793 13.53 11.28 -34.52
N GLY A 794 12.27 11.23 -34.11
CA GLY A 794 11.14 11.77 -34.87
C GLY A 794 10.05 12.37 -33.99
N MET A 795 9.03 12.94 -34.63
CA MET A 795 7.85 13.48 -33.99
C MET A 795 6.87 12.35 -33.67
N LEU A 796 6.44 12.26 -32.41
CA LEU A 796 5.38 11.34 -32.02
C LEU A 796 4.03 11.87 -32.54
N LEU A 797 3.33 11.04 -33.29
CA LEU A 797 2.00 11.30 -33.81
C LEU A 797 0.99 10.37 -33.14
N ALA A 798 -0.19 10.88 -32.80
CA ALA A 798 -1.29 10.11 -32.22
C ALA A 798 -2.52 10.14 -33.12
N ARG A 799 -3.05 8.98 -33.50
CA ARG A 799 -4.18 8.88 -34.43
C ARG A 799 -5.43 9.49 -33.82
N VAL A 800 -6.13 10.28 -34.62
CA VAL A 800 -7.36 10.96 -34.25
C VAL A 800 -8.54 10.17 -34.78
N ARG A 801 -9.52 9.90 -33.92
CA ARG A 801 -10.80 9.35 -34.36
C ARG A 801 -11.58 10.44 -35.10
N LEU A 802 -12.30 10.06 -36.15
CA LEU A 802 -13.12 10.99 -36.95
C LEU A 802 -14.04 11.88 -36.08
N SER A 803 -14.63 11.32 -35.02
CA SER A 803 -15.50 12.05 -34.08
C SER A 803 -14.77 13.10 -33.22
N ALA A 804 -13.45 13.04 -33.12
CA ALA A 804 -12.62 13.91 -32.28
C ALA A 804 -11.80 14.93 -33.08
N VAL A 805 -11.90 14.93 -34.43
CA VAL A 805 -11.09 15.80 -35.31
C VAL A 805 -11.34 17.29 -35.02
N GLY A 806 -12.58 17.69 -34.75
CA GLY A 806 -12.93 19.09 -34.43
C GLY A 806 -12.48 19.58 -33.06
N THR A 807 -12.03 18.67 -32.18
CA THR A 807 -11.59 18.97 -30.81
C THR A 807 -10.11 18.66 -30.57
N ALA A 808 -9.44 18.03 -31.54
CA ALA A 808 -8.02 17.75 -31.51
C ALA A 808 -7.24 19.02 -31.83
N GLY A 809 -6.16 19.32 -31.08
CA GLY A 809 -5.36 20.53 -31.26
C GLY A 809 -4.68 20.60 -32.62
N ARG A 810 -3.43 20.13 -32.73
CA ARG A 810 -2.66 20.11 -33.98
C ARG A 810 -2.99 18.91 -34.86
N CYS A 811 -4.24 18.80 -35.30
CA CYS A 811 -4.69 17.73 -36.19
C CYS A 811 -4.23 17.97 -37.64
N VAL A 812 -3.57 16.99 -38.22
CA VAL A 812 -3.20 16.89 -39.64
C VAL A 812 -3.93 15.70 -40.28
N ARG A 813 -4.23 15.78 -41.58
CA ARG A 813 -4.94 14.72 -42.33
C ARG A 813 -4.07 14.26 -43.50
N GLY A 814 -4.27 13.04 -43.96
CA GLY A 814 -3.54 12.54 -45.14
C GLY A 814 -2.07 12.30 -44.87
N VAL A 815 -1.70 11.89 -43.66
CA VAL A 815 -0.31 11.81 -43.19
C VAL A 815 0.38 10.54 -43.69
N PHE A 816 -0.19 9.37 -43.40
CA PHE A 816 0.33 8.07 -43.88
C PHE A 816 -0.62 7.40 -44.87
N ALA A 817 -1.87 7.87 -44.95
CA ALA A 817 -2.88 7.45 -45.92
C ALA A 817 -3.91 8.58 -46.14
N PRO A 818 -4.57 8.68 -47.31
CA PRO A 818 -5.44 9.82 -47.66
C PRO A 818 -6.56 10.11 -46.63
N GLU A 819 -7.14 9.08 -46.04
CA GLU A 819 -8.27 9.17 -45.11
C GLU A 819 -7.89 9.20 -43.62
N ASP A 820 -6.60 9.23 -43.30
CA ASP A 820 -6.16 9.27 -41.91
C ASP A 820 -6.13 10.68 -41.32
N ALA A 821 -6.10 10.75 -39.98
CA ALA A 821 -5.96 11.97 -39.23
C ALA A 821 -5.11 11.71 -37.98
N TRP A 822 -4.16 12.61 -37.71
CA TRP A 822 -3.18 12.48 -36.64
C TRP A 822 -2.99 13.80 -35.91
N THR A 823 -2.76 13.74 -34.61
CA THR A 823 -2.34 14.88 -33.80
C THR A 823 -0.82 14.88 -33.69
N ILE A 824 -0.21 16.02 -34.02
CA ILE A 824 1.20 16.29 -33.72
C ILE A 824 1.33 16.57 -32.22
N THR A 825 2.04 15.72 -31.49
CA THR A 825 2.12 15.82 -30.02
C THR A 825 3.05 16.95 -29.54
N GLY A 826 4.04 17.33 -30.37
CA GLY A 826 5.11 18.26 -29.99
C GLY A 826 6.24 17.61 -29.17
N ASP A 827 6.16 16.31 -28.92
CA ASP A 827 7.19 15.54 -28.23
C ASP A 827 7.99 14.71 -29.25
N LEU A 828 9.32 14.82 -29.17
CA LEU A 828 10.27 14.07 -29.98
C LEU A 828 10.69 12.79 -29.27
N PHE A 829 10.68 11.68 -30.00
CA PHE A 829 10.98 10.35 -29.50
C PHE A 829 11.94 9.62 -30.41
N HIS A 830 12.59 8.58 -29.88
CA HIS A 830 13.09 7.49 -30.71
C HIS A 830 12.47 6.17 -30.25
N ARG A 831 12.37 5.20 -31.16
CA ARG A 831 11.88 3.84 -30.90
C ARG A 831 13.06 2.88 -30.96
N ASP A 832 13.27 2.07 -29.91
CA ASP A 832 14.37 1.09 -29.93
C ASP A 832 14.00 -0.18 -30.73
N GLY A 833 14.97 -1.08 -30.95
CA GLY A 833 14.76 -2.32 -31.69
C GLY A 833 13.79 -3.32 -31.04
N ALA A 834 13.42 -3.12 -29.77
CA ALA A 834 12.37 -3.90 -29.12
C ALA A 834 10.98 -3.24 -29.23
N GLY A 835 10.90 -2.02 -29.78
CA GLY A 835 9.68 -1.25 -29.95
C GLY A 835 9.32 -0.37 -28.75
N ASP A 836 10.24 -0.14 -27.81
CA ASP A 836 9.99 0.76 -26.68
C ASP A 836 10.35 2.20 -27.05
N PHE A 837 9.54 3.15 -26.57
CA PHE A 837 9.65 4.57 -26.87
C PHE A 837 10.48 5.30 -25.81
N TRP A 838 11.31 6.23 -26.26
CA TRP A 838 12.23 7.01 -25.43
C TRP A 838 12.14 8.50 -25.78
N LEU A 839 11.90 9.35 -24.78
CA LEU A 839 11.74 10.79 -24.98
C LEU A 839 13.08 11.44 -25.31
N ALA A 840 13.21 11.97 -26.52
CA ALA A 840 14.38 12.73 -26.94
C ALA A 840 14.28 14.22 -26.56
N GLY A 841 13.09 14.80 -26.55
CA GLY A 841 12.91 16.21 -26.20
C GLY A 841 11.52 16.71 -26.54
N ARG A 842 11.29 18.01 -26.34
CA ARG A 842 10.06 18.70 -26.76
C ARG A 842 10.41 19.84 -27.69
N GLU A 843 9.52 20.19 -28.62
CA GLU A 843 9.75 21.30 -29.55
C GLU A 843 10.12 22.61 -28.84
N ALA A 844 9.48 22.91 -27.71
CA ALA A 844 9.73 24.10 -26.91
C ALA A 844 11.10 24.09 -26.19
N GLU A 845 11.77 22.95 -26.12
CA GLU A 845 13.05 22.76 -25.43
C GLU A 845 14.22 22.57 -26.40
N LEU A 846 13.97 22.62 -27.71
CA LEU A 846 14.99 22.44 -28.74
C LEU A 846 16.01 23.58 -28.73
N ILE A 847 17.28 23.22 -28.84
CA ILE A 847 18.40 24.17 -28.82
C ILE A 847 18.91 24.37 -30.25
N ARG A 848 18.84 25.59 -30.76
CA ARG A 848 19.18 25.91 -32.16
C ARG A 848 20.64 26.31 -32.28
N THR A 849 21.53 25.33 -32.49
CA THR A 849 22.98 25.57 -32.60
C THR A 849 23.42 25.75 -34.06
N ALA A 850 24.62 26.30 -34.27
CA ALA A 850 25.21 26.42 -35.60
C ALA A 850 25.58 25.07 -36.24
N GLU A 851 25.67 24.00 -35.45
CA GLU A 851 25.96 22.63 -35.93
C GLU A 851 24.68 21.82 -36.21
N GLY A 852 23.51 22.35 -35.84
CA GLY A 852 22.21 21.67 -35.95
C GLY A 852 21.35 21.85 -34.69
N ILE A 853 20.13 21.31 -34.72
CA ILE A 853 19.19 21.40 -33.61
C ILE A 853 19.45 20.27 -32.62
N VAL A 854 19.63 20.62 -31.35
CA VAL A 854 19.96 19.68 -30.28
C VAL A 854 18.76 19.45 -29.36
N PRO A 855 18.21 18.22 -29.31
CA PRO A 855 17.22 17.85 -28.32
C PRO A 855 17.90 17.53 -26.96
N PRO A 856 17.31 17.93 -25.82
CA PRO A 856 17.99 17.83 -24.52
C PRO A 856 18.08 16.42 -23.93
N GLY A 857 17.20 15.50 -24.31
CA GLY A 857 17.03 14.19 -23.69
C GLY A 857 18.29 13.32 -23.69
N PRO A 858 18.95 13.08 -24.85
CA PRO A 858 20.17 12.27 -24.92
C PRO A 858 21.28 12.77 -24.00
N ILE A 859 21.48 14.09 -23.92
CA ILE A 859 22.48 14.71 -23.02
C ILE A 859 22.09 14.48 -21.55
N ARG A 860 20.82 14.74 -21.21
CA ARG A 860 20.29 14.59 -19.85
C ARG A 860 20.44 13.16 -19.35
N ASP A 861 20.12 12.18 -20.20
CA ASP A 861 20.19 10.76 -19.85
C ASP A 861 21.64 10.27 -19.69
N ALA A 862 22.55 10.72 -20.57
CA ALA A 862 23.96 10.36 -20.49
C ALA A 862 24.63 10.90 -19.21
N LEU A 863 24.38 12.16 -18.87
CA LEU A 863 24.93 12.77 -17.66
C LEU A 863 24.24 12.25 -16.39
N GLY A 864 22.94 12.00 -16.44
CA GLY A 864 22.16 11.47 -15.32
C GLY A 864 22.46 10.00 -14.99
N ASP A 865 23.14 9.27 -15.87
CA ASP A 865 23.64 7.92 -15.61
C ASP A 865 24.87 7.90 -14.68
N LEU A 866 25.56 9.03 -14.50
CA LEU A 866 26.70 9.15 -13.59
C LEU A 866 26.23 9.01 -12.13
N PRO A 867 26.81 8.09 -11.32
CA PRO A 867 26.28 7.77 -10.00
C PRO A 867 26.18 8.99 -9.07
N TYR A 868 27.18 9.86 -9.06
CA TYR A 868 27.26 11.00 -8.15
C TYR A 868 26.54 12.26 -8.67
N VAL A 869 25.89 12.20 -9.83
CA VAL A 869 25.06 13.32 -10.34
C VAL A 869 23.68 13.28 -9.69
N GLY A 870 23.24 14.44 -9.21
CA GLY A 870 21.93 14.66 -8.60
C GLY A 870 20.87 14.97 -9.66
N THR A 871 20.93 16.17 -10.22
CA THR A 871 19.98 16.69 -11.22
C THR A 871 20.72 17.21 -12.45
N VAL A 872 20.12 17.07 -13.64
CA VAL A 872 20.67 17.57 -14.90
C VAL A 872 19.65 18.44 -15.63
N ALA A 873 20.04 19.68 -15.97
CA ALA A 873 19.32 20.54 -16.88
C ALA A 873 20.13 20.78 -18.15
N VAL A 874 19.47 20.78 -19.30
CA VAL A 874 20.08 21.03 -20.62
C VAL A 874 19.35 22.18 -21.28
N TYR A 875 20.08 23.15 -21.81
CA TYR A 875 19.51 24.42 -22.28
C TYR A 875 20.43 25.11 -23.31
N GLY A 876 19.85 26.04 -24.06
CA GLY A 876 20.55 26.86 -25.05
C GLY A 876 21.03 28.19 -24.47
N ILE A 877 22.31 28.52 -24.62
CA ILE A 877 22.87 29.83 -24.30
C ILE A 877 22.89 30.66 -25.59
N PRO A 878 22.17 31.80 -25.67
CA PRO A 878 22.19 32.65 -26.86
C PRO A 878 23.59 33.19 -27.18
N VAL A 879 24.03 33.02 -28.43
CA VAL A 879 25.28 33.56 -28.99
C VAL A 879 25.02 34.04 -30.42
N GLY A 880 24.76 35.34 -30.58
CA GLY A 880 24.33 35.92 -31.85
C GLY A 880 22.94 35.44 -32.24
N GLU A 881 22.78 34.94 -33.47
CA GLU A 881 21.52 34.38 -33.98
C GLU A 881 21.35 32.87 -33.68
N THR A 882 22.34 32.25 -33.04
CA THR A 882 22.35 30.83 -32.68
C THR A 882 22.49 30.64 -31.18
N GLU A 883 22.37 29.39 -30.72
CA GLU A 883 22.58 29.01 -29.33
C GLU A 883 23.76 28.04 -29.18
N LEU A 884 24.40 28.05 -28.01
CA LEU A 884 25.28 26.97 -27.57
C LEU A 884 24.49 25.99 -26.70
N ALA A 885 24.55 24.70 -27.02
CA ALA A 885 24.03 23.67 -26.13
C ALA A 885 24.89 23.60 -24.85
N ALA A 886 24.25 23.73 -23.69
CA ALA A 886 24.89 23.66 -22.39
C ALA A 886 24.14 22.71 -21.46
N ALA A 887 24.87 22.12 -20.51
CA ALA A 887 24.30 21.32 -19.43
C ALA A 887 24.74 21.88 -18.06
N ALA A 888 23.80 21.95 -17.12
CA ALA A 888 24.07 22.18 -15.71
C ALA A 888 23.81 20.89 -14.94
N VAL A 889 24.76 20.50 -14.09
CA VAL A 889 24.66 19.31 -13.24
C VAL A 889 24.83 19.70 -11.78
N SER A 890 23.97 19.19 -10.91
CA SER A 890 24.23 19.19 -9.46
C SER A 890 24.88 17.87 -9.07
N LEU A 891 25.78 17.92 -8.09
CA LEU A 891 26.48 16.74 -7.57
C LEU A 891 25.89 16.33 -6.22
N ARG A 892 26.00 15.06 -5.89
CA ARG A 892 25.65 14.49 -4.59
C ARG A 892 26.90 14.32 -3.76
N ASP A 893 26.78 14.49 -2.45
CA ASP A 893 27.88 14.39 -1.49
C ASP A 893 29.05 15.33 -1.85
N VAL A 894 30.21 15.15 -1.21
CA VAL A 894 31.44 15.90 -1.53
C VAL A 894 32.15 15.23 -2.73
N ALA A 895 31.44 15.08 -3.85
CA ALA A 895 31.97 14.49 -5.07
C ALA A 895 32.56 15.54 -6.01
N GLU A 896 33.58 15.15 -6.79
CA GLU A 896 34.17 15.98 -7.84
C GLU A 896 33.85 15.38 -9.21
N LEU A 897 33.34 16.21 -10.13
CA LEU A 897 33.10 15.81 -11.50
C LEU A 897 34.42 15.78 -12.29
N LYS A 898 34.77 14.65 -12.90
CA LYS A 898 36.03 14.53 -13.65
C LYS A 898 35.80 14.74 -15.16
N PRO A 899 36.73 15.40 -15.87
CA PRO A 899 36.62 15.55 -17.34
C PRO A 899 36.56 14.22 -18.11
N LEU A 900 37.21 13.18 -17.58
CA LEU A 900 37.18 11.83 -18.17
C LEU A 900 35.76 11.24 -18.09
N ASP A 901 35.12 11.32 -16.93
CA ASP A 901 33.75 10.82 -16.71
C ASP A 901 32.75 11.50 -17.66
N LEU A 902 32.89 12.83 -17.86
CA LEU A 902 32.09 13.58 -18.85
C LEU A 902 32.33 13.09 -20.27
N SER A 903 33.59 12.90 -20.63
CA SER A 903 33.97 12.44 -21.98
C SER A 903 33.39 11.05 -22.24
N GLU A 904 33.54 10.11 -21.29
CA GLU A 904 33.02 8.75 -21.38
C GLU A 904 31.49 8.72 -21.42
N ALA A 905 30.81 9.46 -20.55
CA ALA A 905 29.35 9.51 -20.52
C ALA A 905 28.77 10.02 -21.85
N LEU A 906 29.35 11.10 -22.40
CA LEU A 906 28.85 11.75 -23.61
C LEU A 906 29.31 11.09 -24.91
N LEU A 907 30.17 10.05 -24.88
CA LEU A 907 30.44 9.22 -26.06
C LEU A 907 29.18 8.53 -26.61
N ARG A 908 28.20 8.26 -25.74
CA ARG A 908 26.90 7.66 -26.09
C ARG A 908 25.94 8.62 -26.79
N VAL A 909 26.26 9.92 -26.81
CA VAL A 909 25.51 10.95 -27.52
C VAL A 909 26.19 11.20 -28.85
N GLU A 910 25.41 11.34 -29.92
CA GLU A 910 25.94 11.64 -31.25
C GLU A 910 26.83 12.90 -31.23
N PRO A 911 27.98 12.92 -31.94
CA PRO A 911 28.94 14.02 -31.86
C PRO A 911 28.34 15.41 -32.04
N GLY A 912 27.41 15.59 -33.00
CA GLY A 912 26.75 16.88 -33.25
C GLY A 912 25.74 17.30 -32.17
N LEU A 913 25.27 16.36 -31.35
CA LEU A 913 24.30 16.61 -30.29
C LEU A 913 24.95 16.83 -28.91
N ARG A 914 26.27 16.69 -28.77
CA ARG A 914 26.97 16.84 -27.49
C ARG A 914 27.00 18.31 -27.04
N PRO A 915 26.80 18.62 -25.75
CA PRO A 915 26.83 20.00 -25.27
C PRO A 915 28.21 20.63 -25.49
N ALA A 916 28.25 21.91 -25.82
CA ALA A 916 29.49 22.67 -25.88
C ALA A 916 30.07 22.92 -24.47
N ILE A 917 29.21 23.01 -23.45
CA ILE A 917 29.56 23.34 -22.08
C ILE A 917 28.85 22.41 -21.10
N VAL A 918 29.56 21.96 -20.07
CA VAL A 918 28.96 21.34 -18.87
C VAL A 918 29.43 22.10 -17.65
N ARG A 919 28.52 22.55 -16.79
CA ARG A 919 28.86 23.24 -15.54
C ARG A 919 28.26 22.57 -14.32
N VAL A 920 28.99 22.62 -13.22
CA VAL A 920 28.51 22.21 -11.91
C VAL A 920 27.79 23.39 -11.27
N VAL A 921 26.61 23.14 -10.72
CA VAL A 921 25.81 24.10 -9.96
C VAL A 921 25.44 23.47 -8.62
N ASP A 922 25.22 24.31 -7.60
CA ASP A 922 24.76 23.83 -6.29
C ASP A 922 23.38 23.17 -6.42
N GLU A 923 22.45 23.84 -7.10
CA GLU A 923 21.14 23.33 -7.41
C GLU A 923 20.67 23.79 -8.79
N VAL A 924 19.91 22.92 -9.47
CA VAL A 924 19.23 23.27 -10.72
C VAL A 924 17.88 23.91 -10.40
N PRO A 925 17.57 25.13 -10.87
CA PRO A 925 16.32 25.80 -10.54
C PRO A 925 15.09 25.00 -10.98
N VAL A 926 14.02 25.06 -10.20
CA VAL A 926 12.74 24.38 -10.46
C VAL A 926 11.54 25.31 -10.32
N THR A 927 10.40 24.95 -10.92
CA THR A 927 9.09 25.59 -10.69
C THR A 927 8.51 25.17 -9.35
N ALA A 928 7.49 25.89 -8.87
CA ALA A 928 6.69 25.47 -7.71
C ALA A 928 6.10 24.06 -7.88
N GLY A 929 5.75 23.68 -9.12
CA GLY A 929 5.30 22.34 -9.49
C GLY A 929 6.41 21.30 -9.73
N GLY A 930 7.66 21.61 -9.36
CA GLY A 930 8.78 20.68 -9.41
C GLY A 930 9.27 20.32 -10.83
N ARG A 931 9.20 21.26 -11.77
CA ARG A 931 9.78 21.10 -13.13
C ARG A 931 11.05 21.90 -13.26
N LEU A 932 12.04 21.38 -13.97
CA LEU A 932 13.29 22.11 -14.23
C LEU A 932 13.01 23.45 -14.92
N ARG A 933 13.61 24.52 -14.42
CA ARG A 933 13.57 25.87 -14.98
C ARG A 933 14.94 26.25 -15.51
N THR A 934 15.07 26.31 -16.81
CA THR A 934 16.33 26.65 -17.47
C THR A 934 16.50 28.15 -17.71
N ALA A 935 15.44 28.97 -17.62
CA ALA A 935 15.52 30.41 -17.89
C ALA A 935 16.61 31.15 -17.08
N PRO A 936 16.73 30.98 -15.75
CA PRO A 936 17.81 31.63 -14.99
C PRO A 936 19.20 31.18 -15.46
N LEU A 937 19.35 29.88 -15.72
CA LEU A 937 20.59 29.29 -16.24
C LEU A 937 20.97 29.84 -17.62
N ARG A 938 19.98 30.16 -18.47
CA ARG A 938 20.17 30.76 -19.79
C ARG A 938 20.63 32.22 -19.68
N GLU A 939 20.05 32.98 -18.76
CA GLU A 939 20.36 34.40 -18.52
C GLU A 939 21.79 34.62 -18.02
N GLU A 940 22.32 33.69 -17.22
CA GLU A 940 23.72 33.72 -16.76
C GLU A 940 24.75 33.61 -17.90
N GLY A 941 24.36 33.05 -19.05
CA GLY A 941 25.23 32.91 -20.22
C GLY A 941 26.40 31.93 -20.03
N VAL A 942 27.50 32.17 -20.76
CA VAL A 942 28.72 31.35 -20.66
C VAL A 942 29.51 31.72 -19.39
N PRO A 943 29.77 30.76 -18.47
CA PRO A 943 30.49 31.01 -17.21
C PRO A 943 31.86 31.66 -17.43
N SER A 944 32.32 32.49 -16.50
CA SER A 944 33.69 33.03 -16.50
C SER A 944 34.71 31.95 -16.13
N ALA A 945 35.96 32.03 -16.61
CA ALA A 945 36.99 31.11 -16.12
C ALA A 945 37.24 31.38 -14.63
N GLY A 946 37.21 30.33 -13.81
CA GLY A 946 37.34 30.43 -12.35
C GLY A 946 36.04 30.71 -11.59
N GLN A 947 34.91 30.95 -12.26
CA GLN A 947 33.58 30.94 -11.61
C GLN A 947 33.04 29.51 -11.58
N GLY A 948 33.13 28.86 -10.42
CA GLY A 948 32.66 27.49 -10.23
C GLY A 948 33.43 26.48 -11.08
N VAL A 949 32.88 25.27 -11.18
CA VAL A 949 33.49 24.17 -11.93
C VAL A 949 32.78 24.02 -13.27
N ALA A 950 33.43 24.42 -14.37
CA ALA A 950 32.88 24.35 -15.72
C ALA A 950 33.86 23.69 -16.70
N TYR A 951 33.31 22.99 -17.68
CA TYR A 951 34.04 22.25 -18.71
C TYR A 951 33.52 22.64 -20.10
N TYR A 952 34.40 22.61 -21.09
CA TYR A 952 34.06 22.83 -22.49
C TYR A 952 34.49 21.64 -23.36
N ARG A 953 33.75 21.41 -24.45
CA ARG A 953 34.08 20.45 -25.49
C ARG A 953 35.16 21.02 -26.41
N ASP A 954 36.33 20.40 -26.43
CA ASP A 954 37.43 20.81 -27.30
C ASP A 954 37.21 20.37 -28.78
N LYS A 955 38.14 20.71 -29.68
CA LYS A 955 38.03 20.35 -31.10
C LYS A 955 38.12 18.83 -31.35
N ALA A 956 38.74 18.07 -30.44
CA ALA A 956 38.82 16.61 -30.51
C ALA A 956 37.58 15.94 -29.89
N GLY A 957 36.64 16.73 -29.34
CA GLY A 957 35.42 16.25 -28.71
C GLY A 957 35.58 15.84 -27.24
N ALA A 958 36.75 16.07 -26.64
CA ALA A 958 37.00 15.79 -25.23
C ALA A 958 36.61 16.97 -24.35
N TYR A 959 36.17 16.69 -23.11
CA TYR A 959 35.84 17.75 -22.14
C TYR A 959 37.08 18.17 -21.35
N ARG A 960 37.29 19.48 -21.20
CA ARG A 960 38.40 20.07 -20.44
C ARG A 960 37.89 21.23 -19.57
N PRO A 961 38.57 21.56 -18.46
CA PRO A 961 38.22 22.74 -17.66
C PRO A 961 38.14 24.01 -18.52
N LEU A 962 37.12 24.83 -18.28
CA LEU A 962 36.86 26.05 -19.03
C LEU A 962 37.96 27.09 -18.76
N THR A 963 38.65 27.49 -19.82
CA THR A 963 39.66 28.56 -19.78
C THR A 963 39.11 29.85 -20.38
N ASP A 964 39.69 31.00 -20.05
CA ASP A 964 39.28 32.29 -20.64
C ASP A 964 39.43 32.32 -22.16
N ALA A 965 40.45 31.65 -22.69
CA ALA A 965 40.65 31.50 -24.12
C ALA A 965 39.52 30.69 -24.77
N ALA A 966 39.11 29.58 -24.15
CA ALA A 966 38.00 28.77 -24.60
C ALA A 966 36.67 29.53 -24.51
N ARG A 967 36.43 30.25 -23.41
CA ARG A 967 35.26 31.12 -23.23
C ARG A 967 35.14 32.17 -24.33
N ARG A 968 36.22 32.93 -24.59
CA ARG A 968 36.24 33.93 -25.67
C ARG A 968 35.95 33.32 -27.04
N ARG A 969 36.36 32.07 -27.27
CA ARG A 969 36.07 31.35 -28.51
C ARG A 969 34.61 30.94 -28.62
N LEU A 970 34.00 30.46 -27.52
CA LEU A 970 32.59 30.08 -27.47
C LEU A 970 31.66 31.29 -27.69
N LEU A 971 32.04 32.46 -27.17
CA LEU A 971 31.28 33.70 -27.33
C LEU A 971 31.40 34.34 -28.73
N LYS A 972 32.32 33.87 -29.58
CA LYS A 972 32.41 34.34 -30.97
C LYS A 972 31.37 33.61 -31.80
N ALA A 973 30.46 34.35 -32.42
CA ALA A 973 29.53 33.79 -33.39
C ALA A 973 30.33 33.04 -34.48
N PRO A 974 29.96 31.80 -34.84
CA PRO A 974 30.57 31.12 -35.96
C PRO A 974 30.32 31.97 -37.22
N ALA A 975 31.40 32.34 -37.92
CA ALA A 975 31.27 32.99 -39.22
C ALA A 975 30.44 32.06 -40.13
N ALA A 976 29.42 32.61 -40.79
CA ALA A 976 28.56 31.86 -41.69
C ALA A 976 29.42 30.98 -42.60
N ARG A 977 29.26 29.66 -42.47
CA ARG A 977 29.89 28.71 -43.38
C ARG A 977 29.31 29.01 -44.76
N GLU A 978 30.10 29.60 -45.65
CA GLU A 978 29.77 29.63 -47.08
C GLU A 978 29.56 28.18 -47.53
N ALA A 979 28.37 27.90 -48.04
CA ALA A 979 27.98 26.58 -48.52
C ALA A 979 28.98 26.09 -49.58
N ARG A 980 29.57 24.92 -49.35
CA ARG A 980 30.25 24.12 -50.36
C ARG A 980 29.70 22.71 -50.34
#